data_AF-A0A4S4K4Y8-F1
#
_entry.id   AF-A0A4S4K4Y8-F1
#
_cell.length_a   1.000
_cell.length_b   1.000
_cell.length_c   1.000
_cell.angle_alpha   90.00
_cell.angle_beta   90.00
_cell.angle_gamma   90.00
#
_symmetry.space_group_name_H-M   'P 1'
#
loop_
_entity.id
_entity.type
_entity.pdbx_description
1 polymer ?
#
loop_
_entity_poly.entity_id
_entity_poly.type
_entity_poly.pdbx_seq_one_letter_code
_entity_poly.pdbx_strand_id
1 'polypeptide(L)'
;MASFESVKAFAKQYENDSLDILVANAATADSKYATTKDGWEEMLQVNHLSTALLVLLLVPALVRTGKASSLYSRLVIVSCSTHHYGQINDALKSNNNALGMLEKMNDGVYCTQEIMRRRYFDTKLLNVFFTRALAHHLPSTLPLIPTIANPGLCYSNLRNYIGLPHIVIVKVVETLFARTAEKGARALVWAAIGPDGKDGEHVPGHLRGAYVSVGEVKEPSDSVLGKEGWEDQERIWVFKHSIASDYYYESLSREPLPPPPLRLSKVTASRSLLQSISESVMGRSSVQWQYLKPSTWALEPAPSTFAPNSRWSNKDMDPVPPKLRTWDTYNYIAYWISDATNAAMWELASSMLAIGLSWRQALPAIAVGHIIIAVVMVMNGTIGARLHVAFPVLNRSSFGFWFSYFSVISRVVLSMFWFGIQTYTGSECVYQMLKAIWPGIQRMPNALPPGANITTAGLMCYFLYWLIQFPFMFISPQRIRWLFLLKALIVPPVWLAMLIWAVVKVPTLKGLFGQHADIAGASVSWAWLRALNSALGGYATLAVNIPDFTRYAKNERAQYVQIIIIPVAFTLAAFVGMMVTSAGTVLYGKVLWDPLTLINEWESRAAAFFAAATFMLATLGTNISANSLSAANDMTVLFPQYINIRRGQVVCAVLGGWALCPWEILASAQGFLNFMSGYTVFLGPFAGIMVTDYWFIHHGCVDVPSMYRPHGRYRYTYGFNWRAVLAILLSVPPAMPGLINSINPKIAVGGAAFLFNIAWIFGFTVASVVYYVSSTLFPAKETYLDQAILPDDKVLDMVNDDPEGSFVEKDSVHADVKSVEH
;
A
#
# COMPACT_ATOMS: atom_id res chain seq x y z
N MET A 1 -18.04 -10.12 -36.76
CA MET A 1 -18.04 -11.12 -35.67
C MET A 1 -19.45 -11.60 -35.28
N ALA A 2 -20.49 -10.76 -35.28
CA ALA A 2 -21.89 -11.21 -35.04
C ALA A 2 -22.61 -11.74 -36.31
N SER A 3 -21.83 -12.21 -37.30
CA SER A 3 -22.28 -12.59 -38.65
C SER A 3 -21.27 -13.59 -39.22
N PHE A 4 -21.64 -14.85 -39.39
CA PHE A 4 -20.75 -15.88 -39.94
C PHE A 4 -20.39 -15.58 -41.40
N GLU A 5 -21.34 -15.07 -42.18
CA GLU A 5 -21.11 -14.62 -43.55
C GLU A 5 -20.05 -13.51 -43.60
N SER A 6 -20.12 -12.52 -42.71
CA SER A 6 -19.11 -11.45 -42.63
C SER A 6 -17.73 -11.99 -42.22
N VAL A 7 -17.69 -12.98 -41.32
CA VAL A 7 -16.44 -13.65 -40.92
C VAL A 7 -15.83 -14.40 -42.10
N LYS A 8 -16.63 -15.16 -42.86
CA LYS A 8 -16.20 -15.86 -44.07
C LYS A 8 -15.70 -14.89 -45.15
N ALA A 9 -16.43 -13.79 -45.38
CA ALA A 9 -16.04 -12.76 -46.34
C ALA A 9 -14.72 -12.08 -45.97
N PHE A 10 -14.49 -11.79 -44.68
CA PHE A 10 -13.21 -11.26 -44.20
C PHE A 10 -12.07 -12.27 -44.38
N ALA A 11 -12.26 -13.53 -43.99
CA ALA A 11 -11.22 -14.56 -44.11
C ALA A 11 -10.81 -14.80 -45.58
N LYS A 12 -11.77 -14.70 -46.52
CA LYS A 12 -11.51 -14.83 -47.96
C LYS A 12 -10.52 -13.79 -48.51
N GLN A 13 -10.42 -12.62 -47.89
CA GLN A 13 -9.43 -11.60 -48.30
C GLN A 13 -7.99 -12.10 -48.15
N TYR A 14 -7.75 -13.05 -47.23
CA TYR A 14 -6.44 -13.63 -46.97
C TYR A 14 -6.20 -14.97 -47.67
N GLU A 15 -7.08 -15.38 -48.59
CA GLU A 15 -6.95 -16.63 -49.35
C GLU A 15 -5.64 -16.66 -50.14
N ASN A 16 -5.18 -15.51 -50.64
CA ASN A 16 -3.92 -15.37 -51.38
C ASN A 16 -2.86 -14.47 -50.72
N ASP A 17 -3.23 -13.71 -49.68
CA ASP A 17 -2.29 -12.84 -48.97
C ASP A 17 -1.44 -13.57 -47.93
N SER A 18 -0.36 -12.91 -47.51
CA SER A 18 0.49 -13.37 -46.40
C SER A 18 -0.10 -12.92 -45.06
N LEU A 19 -0.03 -13.79 -44.05
CA LEU A 19 -0.51 -13.51 -42.70
C LEU A 19 0.49 -14.10 -41.69
N ASP A 20 1.31 -13.24 -41.08
CA ASP A 20 2.32 -13.64 -40.10
C ASP A 20 1.75 -13.77 -38.69
N ILE A 21 0.86 -12.84 -38.30
CA ILE A 21 0.32 -12.73 -36.94
C ILE A 21 -1.19 -12.49 -36.99
N LEU A 22 -1.95 -13.34 -36.29
CA LEU A 22 -3.38 -13.16 -36.04
C LEU A 22 -3.65 -12.98 -34.55
N VAL A 23 -4.21 -11.85 -34.14
CA VAL A 23 -4.69 -11.61 -32.76
C VAL A 23 -6.22 -11.57 -32.75
N ALA A 24 -6.85 -12.66 -32.32
CA ALA A 24 -8.30 -12.79 -32.21
C ALA A 24 -8.81 -12.27 -30.85
N ASN A 25 -9.16 -10.98 -30.81
CA ASN A 25 -9.51 -10.23 -29.59
C ASN A 25 -11.00 -9.80 -29.48
N ALA A 26 -11.90 -10.35 -30.30
CA ALA A 26 -13.31 -9.97 -30.27
C ALA A 26 -13.99 -10.41 -28.95
N ALA A 27 -14.73 -9.50 -28.32
CA ALA A 27 -15.53 -9.81 -27.13
C ALA A 27 -16.70 -8.84 -26.90
N THR A 28 -17.82 -9.36 -26.41
CA THR A 28 -18.94 -8.65 -25.78
C THR A 28 -19.23 -9.24 -24.39
N ALA A 29 -19.93 -8.50 -23.52
CA ALA A 29 -20.19 -8.90 -22.13
C ALA A 29 -21.56 -8.41 -21.61
N ASP A 30 -22.61 -8.45 -22.44
CA ASP A 30 -23.95 -8.07 -22.01
C ASP A 30 -24.57 -9.15 -21.12
N SER A 31 -25.26 -8.78 -20.05
CA SER A 31 -25.97 -9.73 -19.18
C SER A 31 -27.37 -10.12 -19.69
N LYS A 32 -27.80 -9.58 -20.83
CA LYS A 32 -29.10 -9.88 -21.44
C LYS A 32 -28.96 -10.93 -22.54
N TYR A 33 -29.88 -11.88 -22.55
CA TYR A 33 -30.00 -12.82 -23.66
C TYR A 33 -30.52 -12.10 -24.91
N ALA A 34 -29.74 -12.17 -25.98
CA ALA A 34 -30.09 -11.73 -27.32
C ALA A 34 -29.44 -12.65 -28.33
N THR A 35 -30.10 -12.88 -29.45
CA THR A 35 -29.57 -13.65 -30.58
C THR A 35 -29.07 -12.72 -31.66
N THR A 36 -27.96 -13.08 -32.29
CA THR A 36 -27.50 -12.44 -33.53
C THR A 36 -28.42 -12.77 -34.70
N LYS A 37 -28.12 -12.20 -35.88
CA LYS A 37 -28.81 -12.53 -37.14
C LYS A 37 -28.65 -14.00 -37.57
N ASP A 38 -27.64 -14.71 -37.03
CA ASP A 38 -27.38 -16.11 -37.36
C ASP A 38 -28.08 -17.07 -36.37
N GLY A 39 -28.89 -16.55 -35.44
CA GLY A 39 -29.68 -17.33 -34.49
C GLY A 39 -28.91 -17.83 -33.27
N TRP A 40 -27.71 -17.31 -33.01
CA TRP A 40 -26.88 -17.67 -31.86
C TRP A 40 -26.86 -16.57 -30.79
N GLU A 41 -26.76 -16.96 -29.52
CA GLU A 41 -26.59 -16.06 -28.38
C GLU A 41 -25.36 -15.19 -28.61
N GLU A 42 -25.51 -13.88 -28.43
CA GLU A 42 -24.57 -12.88 -28.89
C GLU A 42 -23.15 -13.07 -28.33
N MET A 43 -22.99 -13.27 -27.01
CA MET A 43 -21.68 -13.49 -26.42
C MET A 43 -21.09 -14.83 -26.85
N LEU A 44 -21.88 -15.90 -26.88
CA LEU A 44 -21.43 -17.21 -27.34
C LEU A 44 -20.90 -17.13 -28.77
N GLN A 45 -21.62 -16.48 -29.67
CA GLN A 45 -21.18 -16.34 -31.05
C GLN A 45 -19.97 -15.41 -31.19
N VAL A 46 -20.04 -14.18 -30.66
CA VAL A 46 -18.98 -13.18 -30.86
C VAL A 46 -17.68 -13.60 -30.17
N ASN A 47 -17.76 -14.06 -28.92
CA ASN A 47 -16.58 -14.35 -28.11
C ASN A 47 -15.92 -15.67 -28.52
N HIS A 48 -16.72 -16.66 -28.93
CA HIS A 48 -16.25 -18.02 -29.17
C HIS A 48 -16.50 -18.51 -30.60
N LEU A 49 -17.75 -18.68 -31.06
CA LEU A 49 -18.04 -19.40 -32.33
C LEU A 49 -17.45 -18.72 -33.56
N SER A 50 -17.67 -17.41 -33.70
CA SER A 50 -17.13 -16.62 -34.81
C SER A 50 -15.61 -16.45 -34.70
N THR A 51 -15.08 -16.39 -33.48
CA THR A 51 -13.64 -16.38 -33.22
C THR A 51 -12.99 -17.69 -33.67
N ALA A 52 -13.58 -18.83 -33.29
CA ALA A 52 -13.13 -20.16 -33.70
C ALA A 52 -13.23 -20.35 -35.22
N LEU A 53 -14.35 -19.93 -35.83
CA LEU A 53 -14.53 -19.97 -37.29
C LEU A 53 -13.46 -19.14 -38.01
N LEU A 54 -13.25 -17.88 -37.59
CA LEU A 54 -12.24 -17.01 -38.19
C LEU A 54 -10.85 -17.63 -38.11
N VAL A 55 -10.49 -18.18 -36.94
CA VAL A 55 -9.21 -18.87 -36.74
C VAL A 55 -9.09 -20.05 -37.69
N LEU A 56 -10.08 -20.95 -37.74
CA LEU A 56 -10.03 -22.14 -38.60
C LEU A 56 -9.90 -21.79 -40.09
N LEU A 57 -10.52 -20.70 -40.54
CA LEU A 57 -10.44 -20.22 -41.93
C LEU A 57 -9.07 -19.58 -42.26
N LEU A 58 -8.40 -18.97 -41.28
CA LEU A 58 -7.11 -18.28 -41.48
C LEU A 58 -5.89 -19.14 -41.15
N VAL A 59 -6.06 -20.29 -40.48
CA VAL A 59 -4.98 -21.27 -40.24
C VAL A 59 -4.24 -21.66 -41.52
N PRO A 60 -4.89 -21.95 -42.67
CA PRO A 60 -4.19 -22.24 -43.92
C PRO A 60 -3.30 -21.10 -44.41
N ALA A 61 -3.73 -19.84 -44.25
CA ALA A 61 -2.94 -18.67 -44.60
C ALA A 61 -1.71 -18.53 -43.68
N LEU A 62 -1.91 -18.63 -42.36
CA LEU A 62 -0.81 -18.62 -41.37
C LEU A 62 0.20 -19.73 -41.65
N VAL A 63 -0.25 -20.96 -41.88
CA VAL A 63 0.65 -22.10 -42.16
C VAL A 63 1.42 -21.90 -43.47
N ARG A 64 0.74 -21.39 -44.52
CA ARG A 64 1.38 -21.08 -45.81
C ARG A 64 2.46 -20.01 -45.66
N THR A 65 2.16 -18.93 -44.92
CA THR A 65 3.13 -17.87 -44.64
C THR A 65 4.32 -18.37 -43.84
N GLY A 66 4.11 -19.10 -42.74
CA GLY A 66 5.21 -19.65 -41.94
C GLY A 66 6.09 -20.65 -42.72
N LYS A 67 5.48 -21.45 -43.61
CA LYS A 67 6.25 -22.34 -44.51
C LYS A 67 7.10 -21.57 -45.51
N ALA A 68 6.59 -20.44 -46.04
CA ALA A 68 7.29 -19.62 -47.02
C ALA A 68 8.43 -18.79 -46.39
N SER A 69 8.27 -18.31 -45.15
CA SER A 69 9.25 -17.45 -44.46
C SER A 69 10.29 -18.22 -43.63
N SER A 70 10.16 -19.54 -43.48
CA SER A 70 10.96 -20.36 -42.55
C SER A 70 10.89 -19.90 -41.08
N LEU A 71 9.84 -19.14 -40.73
CA LEU A 71 9.53 -18.66 -39.37
C LEU A 71 8.18 -19.22 -38.91
N TYR A 72 7.95 -19.24 -37.60
CA TYR A 72 6.65 -19.63 -37.05
C TYR A 72 5.66 -18.46 -37.13
N SER A 73 4.54 -18.66 -37.83
CA SER A 73 3.39 -17.75 -37.75
C SER A 73 2.71 -17.83 -36.38
N ARG A 74 2.11 -16.73 -35.95
CA ARG A 74 1.65 -16.52 -34.57
C ARG A 74 0.14 -16.36 -34.53
N LEU A 75 -0.53 -17.14 -33.71
CA LEU A 75 -1.97 -17.07 -33.48
C LEU A 75 -2.23 -16.80 -32.00
N VAL A 76 -2.78 -15.64 -31.68
CA VAL A 76 -3.16 -15.27 -30.31
C VAL A 76 -4.67 -15.25 -30.19
N ILE A 77 -5.23 -16.07 -29.31
CA ILE A 77 -6.66 -16.07 -28.97
C ILE A 77 -6.82 -15.42 -27.59
N VAL A 78 -7.58 -14.34 -27.51
CA VAL A 78 -7.71 -13.58 -26.26
C VAL A 78 -8.76 -14.19 -25.34
N SER A 79 -8.30 -14.62 -24.18
CA SER A 79 -9.12 -15.06 -23.05
C SER A 79 -9.00 -14.08 -21.87
N CYS A 80 -9.37 -14.49 -20.66
CA CYS A 80 -9.35 -13.68 -19.46
C CYS A 80 -9.12 -14.57 -18.23
N SER A 81 -8.59 -14.03 -17.12
CA SER A 81 -8.54 -14.75 -15.83
C SER A 81 -9.92 -15.11 -15.29
N THR A 82 -10.99 -14.57 -15.86
CA THR A 82 -12.34 -15.00 -15.51
C THR A 82 -12.66 -16.43 -15.93
N HIS A 83 -11.87 -17.05 -16.82
CA HIS A 83 -12.04 -18.46 -17.18
C HIS A 83 -11.92 -19.40 -15.96
N HIS A 84 -11.18 -18.99 -14.91
CA HIS A 84 -11.10 -19.71 -13.64
C HIS A 84 -12.45 -19.87 -12.92
N TYR A 85 -13.45 -19.05 -13.28
CA TYR A 85 -14.80 -19.11 -12.74
C TYR A 85 -15.82 -19.67 -13.74
N GLY A 86 -15.41 -20.00 -14.96
CA GLY A 86 -16.27 -20.62 -15.97
C GLY A 86 -16.51 -22.09 -15.63
N GLN A 87 -17.67 -22.63 -15.99
CA GLN A 87 -18.02 -24.02 -15.70
C GLN A 87 -18.76 -24.69 -16.86
N ILE A 88 -18.33 -25.90 -17.22
CA ILE A 88 -19.13 -26.83 -18.03
C ILE A 88 -19.88 -27.74 -17.05
N ASN A 89 -21.09 -27.32 -16.67
CA ASN A 89 -21.90 -28.00 -15.67
C ASN A 89 -22.55 -29.29 -16.21
N ASP A 90 -23.13 -30.09 -15.32
CA ASP A 90 -23.77 -31.37 -15.68
C ASP A 90 -24.92 -31.21 -16.69
N ALA A 91 -25.65 -30.09 -16.64
CA ALA A 91 -26.72 -29.80 -17.59
C ALA A 91 -26.22 -29.52 -19.01
N LEU A 92 -24.98 -29.04 -19.16
CA LEU A 92 -24.29 -28.91 -20.43
C LEU A 92 -23.66 -30.24 -20.87
N LYS A 93 -23.26 -31.09 -19.90
CA LYS A 93 -22.66 -32.39 -20.15
C LYS A 93 -23.67 -33.48 -20.51
N SER A 94 -24.94 -33.31 -20.13
CA SER A 94 -26.03 -34.29 -20.33
C SER A 94 -26.37 -34.58 -21.78
N ASN A 95 -25.96 -33.71 -22.72
CA ASN A 95 -26.01 -34.00 -24.16
C ASN A 95 -24.67 -34.59 -24.60
N ASN A 96 -24.66 -35.86 -25.01
CA ASN A 96 -23.46 -36.64 -25.35
C ASN A 96 -22.72 -36.19 -26.64
N ASN A 97 -23.08 -35.05 -27.25
CA ASN A 97 -22.36 -34.50 -28.40
C ASN A 97 -22.09 -32.99 -28.23
N ALA A 98 -21.01 -32.52 -28.87
CA ALA A 98 -20.52 -31.14 -28.77
C ALA A 98 -21.54 -30.09 -29.24
N LEU A 99 -22.31 -30.44 -30.27
CA LEU A 99 -23.34 -29.58 -30.84
C LEU A 99 -24.49 -29.36 -29.84
N GLY A 100 -24.96 -30.42 -29.18
CA GLY A 100 -26.02 -30.33 -28.18
C GLY A 100 -25.63 -29.54 -26.92
N MET A 101 -24.33 -29.44 -26.60
CA MET A 101 -23.84 -28.56 -25.54
C MET A 101 -23.98 -27.08 -25.94
N LEU A 102 -23.52 -26.72 -27.14
CA LEU A 102 -23.56 -25.34 -27.63
C LEU A 102 -24.98 -24.89 -27.97
N GLU A 103 -25.81 -25.78 -28.54
CA GLU A 103 -27.25 -25.56 -28.72
C GLU A 103 -27.93 -25.31 -27.38
N LYS A 104 -27.53 -26.05 -26.33
CA LYS A 104 -28.04 -25.78 -24.98
C LYS A 104 -27.54 -24.44 -24.42
N MET A 105 -26.30 -24.06 -24.69
CA MET A 105 -25.80 -22.72 -24.35
C MET A 105 -26.49 -21.61 -25.15
N ASN A 106 -27.06 -21.93 -26.31
CA ASN A 106 -27.84 -21.01 -27.16
C ASN A 106 -29.33 -20.92 -26.73
N ASP A 107 -29.87 -22.00 -26.18
CA ASP A 107 -31.29 -22.11 -25.79
C ASP A 107 -31.71 -20.99 -24.83
N GLY A 108 -32.70 -20.19 -25.24
CA GLY A 108 -33.24 -19.09 -24.44
C GLY A 108 -33.83 -19.53 -23.10
N VAL A 109 -34.29 -20.79 -22.98
CA VAL A 109 -34.78 -21.36 -21.72
C VAL A 109 -33.61 -21.65 -20.76
N TYR A 110 -32.47 -22.08 -21.28
CA TYR A 110 -31.25 -22.26 -20.50
C TYR A 110 -30.60 -20.91 -20.15
N CYS A 111 -30.67 -19.91 -21.02
CA CYS A 111 -30.10 -18.58 -20.84
C CYS A 111 -30.86 -17.69 -19.85
N THR A 112 -31.05 -18.18 -18.61
CA THR A 112 -31.61 -17.40 -17.51
C THR A 112 -30.72 -16.19 -17.16
N GLN A 113 -31.28 -15.20 -16.47
CA GLN A 113 -30.52 -14.03 -16.00
C GLN A 113 -29.30 -14.39 -15.14
N GLU A 114 -29.35 -15.46 -14.35
CA GLU A 114 -28.21 -15.93 -13.57
C GLU A 114 -27.10 -16.49 -14.46
N ILE A 115 -27.46 -17.30 -15.45
CA ILE A 115 -26.52 -17.87 -16.42
C ILE A 115 -25.91 -16.74 -17.27
N MET A 116 -26.71 -15.80 -17.74
CA MET A 116 -26.23 -14.67 -18.55
C MET A 116 -25.28 -13.73 -17.78
N ARG A 117 -25.41 -13.61 -16.46
CA ARG A 117 -24.43 -12.88 -15.61
C ARG A 117 -23.06 -13.55 -15.55
N ARG A 118 -22.98 -14.87 -15.76
CA ARG A 118 -21.73 -15.65 -15.75
C ARG A 118 -21.25 -16.05 -17.14
N ARG A 119 -22.08 -15.90 -18.17
CA ARG A 119 -21.82 -16.33 -19.56
C ARG A 119 -20.49 -15.84 -20.12
N TYR A 120 -20.04 -14.63 -19.75
CA TYR A 120 -18.73 -14.14 -20.14
C TYR A 120 -17.58 -15.07 -19.67
N PHE A 121 -17.68 -15.64 -18.47
CA PHE A 121 -16.67 -16.54 -17.91
C PHE A 121 -16.62 -17.85 -18.70
N ASP A 122 -17.79 -18.40 -19.03
CA ASP A 122 -17.91 -19.62 -19.82
C ASP A 122 -17.32 -19.43 -21.22
N THR A 123 -17.63 -18.33 -21.91
CA THR A 123 -17.06 -18.08 -23.26
C THR A 123 -15.55 -17.91 -23.25
N LYS A 124 -14.96 -17.40 -22.15
CA LYS A 124 -13.50 -17.29 -22.00
C LYS A 124 -12.86 -18.64 -21.67
N LEU A 125 -13.55 -19.51 -20.95
CA LEU A 125 -13.16 -20.91 -20.76
C LEU A 125 -13.19 -21.70 -22.07
N LEU A 126 -14.23 -21.52 -22.90
CA LEU A 126 -14.31 -22.14 -24.23
C LEU A 126 -13.11 -21.76 -25.13
N ASN A 127 -12.66 -20.51 -25.08
CA ASN A 127 -11.45 -20.08 -25.82
C ASN A 127 -10.16 -20.76 -25.33
N VAL A 128 -10.05 -21.05 -24.02
CA VAL A 128 -8.91 -21.80 -23.46
C VAL A 128 -8.92 -23.22 -24.01
N PHE A 129 -10.07 -23.91 -23.91
CA PHE A 129 -10.21 -25.27 -24.43
C PHE A 129 -9.96 -25.36 -25.94
N PHE A 130 -10.58 -24.48 -26.73
CA PHE A 130 -10.41 -24.49 -28.19
C PHE A 130 -8.96 -24.25 -28.62
N THR A 131 -8.26 -23.29 -28.01
CA THR A 131 -6.87 -23.00 -28.40
C THR A 131 -5.94 -24.17 -28.05
N ARG A 132 -6.18 -24.84 -26.91
CA ARG A 132 -5.42 -26.03 -26.51
C ARG A 132 -5.72 -27.22 -27.41
N ALA A 133 -6.98 -27.42 -27.78
CA ALA A 133 -7.37 -28.45 -28.74
C ALA A 133 -6.73 -28.21 -30.11
N LEU A 134 -6.78 -26.97 -30.61
CA LEU A 134 -6.14 -26.58 -31.86
C LEU A 134 -4.63 -26.85 -31.82
N ALA A 135 -3.96 -26.47 -30.73
CA ALA A 135 -2.54 -26.72 -30.52
C ALA A 135 -2.18 -28.22 -30.53
N HIS A 136 -3.06 -29.05 -29.94
CA HIS A 136 -2.91 -30.50 -29.85
C HIS A 136 -3.12 -31.21 -31.20
N HIS A 137 -4.16 -30.84 -31.92
CA HIS A 137 -4.55 -31.50 -33.18
C HIS A 137 -3.79 -31.00 -34.40
N LEU A 138 -3.15 -29.84 -34.33
CA LEU A 138 -2.20 -29.41 -35.35
C LEU A 138 -0.90 -30.23 -35.24
N PRO A 139 -0.36 -30.77 -36.35
CA PRO A 139 0.96 -31.40 -36.36
C PRO A 139 2.03 -30.44 -35.81
N SER A 140 2.93 -30.96 -34.98
CA SER A 140 4.05 -30.19 -34.41
C SER A 140 5.04 -29.70 -35.48
N THR A 141 5.01 -30.29 -36.67
CA THR A 141 5.82 -29.90 -37.84
C THR A 141 5.29 -28.67 -38.58
N LEU A 142 4.08 -28.21 -38.30
CA LEU A 142 3.55 -27.00 -38.91
C LEU A 142 4.11 -25.76 -38.21
N PRO A 143 4.60 -24.75 -38.97
CA PRO A 143 5.19 -23.53 -38.43
C PRO A 143 4.11 -22.53 -37.96
N LEU A 144 3.30 -22.96 -36.98
CA LEU A 144 2.21 -22.17 -36.40
C LEU A 144 2.19 -22.34 -34.88
N ILE A 145 2.15 -21.24 -34.14
CA ILE A 145 2.10 -21.23 -32.67
C ILE A 145 0.78 -20.58 -32.21
N PRO A 146 -0.25 -21.38 -31.88
CA PRO A 146 -1.43 -20.90 -31.16
C PRO A 146 -1.13 -20.65 -29.68
N THR A 147 -1.48 -19.47 -29.17
CA THR A 147 -1.24 -19.03 -27.78
C THR A 147 -2.52 -18.40 -27.22
N ILE A 148 -2.81 -18.64 -25.94
CA ILE A 148 -3.94 -18.00 -25.25
C ILE A 148 -3.43 -16.80 -24.47
N ALA A 149 -3.97 -15.60 -24.69
CA ALA A 149 -3.54 -14.40 -23.99
C ALA A 149 -4.60 -13.85 -23.03
N ASN A 150 -4.19 -13.52 -21.81
CA ASN A 150 -4.98 -12.75 -20.85
C ASN A 150 -4.37 -11.35 -20.64
N PRO A 151 -5.04 -10.27 -21.11
CA PRO A 151 -4.55 -8.90 -20.96
C PRO A 151 -4.71 -8.34 -19.54
N GLY A 152 -5.46 -9.03 -18.67
CA GLY A 152 -5.85 -8.53 -17.35
C GLY A 152 -7.04 -7.57 -17.40
N LEU A 153 -7.39 -6.99 -16.25
CA LEU A 153 -8.46 -6.00 -16.13
C LEU A 153 -8.03 -4.69 -16.81
N CYS A 154 -8.65 -4.34 -17.94
CA CYS A 154 -8.34 -3.13 -18.70
C CYS A 154 -9.56 -2.20 -18.82
N TYR A 155 -9.31 -0.88 -18.90
CA TYR A 155 -10.28 0.10 -19.36
C TYR A 155 -10.66 -0.23 -20.80
N SER A 156 -11.94 -0.51 -21.03
CA SER A 156 -12.47 -0.82 -22.35
C SER A 156 -13.98 -0.58 -22.37
N ASN A 157 -14.53 -0.46 -23.57
CA ASN A 157 -15.97 -0.33 -23.78
C ASN A 157 -16.74 -1.64 -23.52
N LEU A 158 -16.06 -2.71 -23.10
CA LEU A 158 -16.64 -4.03 -22.86
C LEU A 158 -17.76 -4.00 -21.80
N ARG A 159 -17.72 -3.03 -20.87
CA ARG A 159 -18.65 -2.92 -19.73
C ARG A 159 -19.71 -1.81 -19.90
N ASN A 160 -19.85 -1.26 -21.10
CA ASN A 160 -20.78 -0.15 -21.37
C ASN A 160 -22.27 -0.54 -21.26
N TYR A 161 -22.59 -1.83 -21.11
CA TYR A 161 -23.94 -2.38 -21.03
C TYR A 161 -24.47 -2.53 -19.57
N ILE A 162 -23.67 -2.16 -18.56
CA ILE A 162 -24.03 -2.32 -17.14
C ILE A 162 -24.98 -1.20 -16.69
N GLY A 163 -26.16 -1.58 -16.18
CA GLY A 163 -27.15 -0.64 -15.63
C GLY A 163 -26.74 -0.01 -14.28
N LEU A 164 -27.39 1.10 -13.92
CA LEU A 164 -27.32 1.68 -12.57
C LEU A 164 -28.00 0.74 -11.56
N PRO A 165 -27.45 0.49 -10.36
CA PRO A 165 -26.31 1.16 -9.70
C PRO A 165 -24.94 0.46 -9.87
N HIS A 166 -24.89 -0.71 -10.53
CA HIS A 166 -23.67 -1.53 -10.60
C HIS A 166 -22.53 -0.84 -11.39
N ILE A 167 -22.87 0.06 -12.31
CA ILE A 167 -21.89 0.88 -13.04
C ILE A 167 -21.03 1.76 -12.12
N VAL A 168 -21.53 2.20 -10.95
CA VAL A 168 -20.74 3.00 -10.00
C VAL A 168 -19.67 2.14 -9.34
N ILE A 169 -20.03 0.94 -8.87
CA ILE A 169 -19.09 -0.01 -8.26
C ILE A 169 -18.04 -0.44 -9.30
N VAL A 170 -18.48 -0.77 -10.51
CA VAL A 170 -17.58 -1.17 -11.60
C VAL A 170 -16.63 -0.02 -11.97
N LYS A 171 -17.12 1.22 -12.08
CA LYS A 171 -16.27 2.39 -12.34
C LYS A 171 -15.27 2.65 -11.21
N VAL A 172 -15.66 2.45 -9.95
CA VAL A 172 -14.74 2.56 -8.80
C VAL A 172 -13.67 1.47 -8.88
N VAL A 173 -14.05 0.21 -9.13
CA VAL A 173 -13.10 -0.90 -9.30
C VAL A 173 -12.18 -0.67 -10.50
N GLU A 174 -12.68 -0.21 -11.63
CA GLU A 174 -11.88 0.15 -12.79
C GLU A 174 -10.90 1.29 -12.46
N THR A 175 -11.38 2.36 -11.79
CA THR A 175 -10.56 3.49 -11.35
C THR A 175 -9.41 3.06 -10.44
N LEU A 176 -9.65 2.07 -9.59
CA LEU A 176 -8.69 1.60 -8.60
C LEU A 176 -7.74 0.49 -9.13
N PHE A 177 -8.21 -0.37 -10.04
CA PHE A 177 -7.52 -1.61 -10.41
C PHE A 177 -7.34 -1.84 -11.91
N ALA A 178 -8.08 -1.17 -12.80
CA ALA A 178 -7.95 -1.39 -14.24
C ALA A 178 -6.67 -0.76 -14.81
N ARG A 179 -6.07 -1.49 -15.75
CA ARG A 179 -4.95 -1.06 -16.58
C ARG A 179 -5.46 -0.24 -17.76
N THR A 180 -4.63 0.64 -18.31
CA THR A 180 -4.94 1.26 -19.61
C THR A 180 -5.05 0.19 -20.70
N ALA A 181 -5.86 0.43 -21.73
CA ALA A 181 -5.97 -0.46 -22.88
C ALA A 181 -4.60 -0.74 -23.52
N GLU A 182 -3.75 0.29 -23.58
CA GLU A 182 -2.36 0.21 -24.05
C GLU A 182 -1.50 -0.76 -23.22
N LYS A 183 -1.58 -0.71 -21.88
CA LYS A 183 -0.91 -1.69 -21.01
C LYS A 183 -1.46 -3.11 -21.16
N GLY A 184 -2.76 -3.26 -21.40
CA GLY A 184 -3.38 -4.54 -21.71
C GLY A 184 -2.90 -5.13 -23.03
N ALA A 185 -2.80 -4.29 -24.06
CA ALA A 185 -2.35 -4.67 -25.39
C ALA A 185 -0.92 -5.21 -25.38
N ARG A 186 -0.05 -4.76 -24.47
CA ARG A 186 1.31 -5.30 -24.31
C ARG A 186 1.32 -6.81 -24.05
N ALA A 187 0.33 -7.35 -23.33
CA ALA A 187 0.22 -8.80 -23.11
C ALA A 187 -0.19 -9.56 -24.39
N LEU A 188 -1.03 -8.94 -25.23
CA LEU A 188 -1.42 -9.51 -26.52
C LEU A 188 -0.26 -9.49 -27.51
N VAL A 189 0.47 -8.37 -27.56
CA VAL A 189 1.69 -8.24 -28.35
C VAL A 189 2.73 -9.23 -27.87
N TRP A 190 3.00 -9.32 -26.56
CA TRP A 190 3.94 -10.31 -26.03
C TRP A 190 3.53 -11.74 -26.37
N ALA A 191 2.25 -12.09 -26.33
CA ALA A 191 1.79 -13.42 -26.77
C ALA A 191 2.03 -13.65 -28.28
N ALA A 192 2.05 -12.57 -29.08
CA ALA A 192 2.24 -12.61 -30.52
C ALA A 192 3.70 -12.61 -30.95
N ILE A 193 4.61 -11.98 -30.19
CA ILE A 193 6.03 -11.82 -30.57
C ILE A 193 7.04 -12.28 -29.51
N GLY A 194 6.57 -12.79 -28.38
CA GLY A 194 7.41 -13.16 -27.23
C GLY A 194 8.33 -14.36 -27.51
N PRO A 195 9.41 -14.49 -26.73
CA PRO A 195 10.35 -15.59 -26.89
C PRO A 195 9.68 -16.92 -26.58
N ASP A 196 10.03 -17.96 -27.34
CA ASP A 196 9.53 -19.30 -27.12
C ASP A 196 10.30 -20.01 -25.98
N GLY A 197 10.62 -19.37 -24.84
CA GLY A 197 11.34 -20.05 -23.76
C GLY A 197 11.50 -19.23 -22.48
N LYS A 198 12.12 -19.82 -21.46
CA LYS A 198 12.50 -19.12 -20.23
C LYS A 198 13.78 -18.31 -20.48
N ASP A 199 13.88 -17.14 -19.86
CA ASP A 199 15.09 -16.32 -19.83
C ASP A 199 15.65 -15.89 -21.21
N GLY A 200 14.79 -15.81 -22.24
CA GLY A 200 15.16 -15.36 -23.58
C GLY A 200 15.66 -16.46 -24.52
N GLU A 201 15.75 -17.71 -24.08
CA GLU A 201 16.06 -18.83 -24.96
C GLU A 201 14.92 -19.12 -25.94
N HIS A 202 15.25 -19.40 -27.21
CA HIS A 202 14.27 -19.84 -28.20
C HIS A 202 14.10 -21.37 -28.09
N VAL A 203 13.07 -21.83 -27.39
CA VAL A 203 12.67 -23.25 -27.32
C VAL A 203 11.47 -23.48 -28.25
N PRO A 204 11.68 -24.01 -29.47
CA PRO A 204 10.60 -24.14 -30.46
C PRO A 204 9.35 -24.81 -29.87
N GLY A 205 8.23 -24.08 -29.87
CA GLY A 205 6.93 -24.58 -29.40
C GLY A 205 6.59 -24.35 -27.93
N HIS A 206 7.39 -23.62 -27.14
CA HIS A 206 7.08 -23.33 -25.72
C HIS A 206 5.73 -22.63 -25.51
N LEU A 207 5.37 -21.69 -26.40
CA LEU A 207 4.09 -20.97 -26.31
C LEU A 207 2.91 -21.74 -26.93
N ARG A 208 3.15 -22.89 -27.57
CA ARG A 208 2.12 -23.65 -28.28
C ARG A 208 1.10 -24.24 -27.30
N GLY A 209 -0.13 -23.73 -27.37
CA GLY A 209 -1.23 -24.09 -26.48
C GLY A 209 -1.09 -23.50 -25.06
N ALA A 210 -0.11 -22.63 -24.84
CA ALA A 210 0.16 -22.04 -23.53
C ALA A 210 -0.88 -20.98 -23.17
N TYR A 211 -1.24 -20.92 -21.89
CA TYR A 211 -1.98 -19.80 -21.31
C TYR A 211 -0.99 -18.76 -20.82
N VAL A 212 -1.08 -17.54 -21.33
CA VAL A 212 -0.14 -16.45 -20.97
C VAL A 212 -0.89 -15.30 -20.31
N SER A 213 -0.29 -14.74 -19.27
CA SER A 213 -0.83 -13.61 -18.55
C SER A 213 0.30 -12.71 -18.09
N VAL A 214 0.21 -11.42 -18.42
CA VAL A 214 1.20 -10.40 -18.02
C VAL A 214 2.62 -10.72 -18.50
N GLY A 215 2.76 -11.30 -19.69
CA GLY A 215 4.08 -11.58 -20.28
C GLY A 215 4.76 -12.85 -19.77
N GLU A 216 4.00 -13.75 -19.14
CA GLU A 216 4.49 -15.04 -18.64
C GLU A 216 3.52 -16.16 -18.97
N VAL A 217 4.05 -17.37 -19.19
CA VAL A 217 3.25 -18.60 -19.25
C VAL A 217 2.75 -18.93 -17.84
N LYS A 218 1.44 -19.11 -17.70
CA LYS A 218 0.77 -19.48 -16.47
C LYS A 218 -0.06 -20.73 -16.65
N GLU A 219 -0.34 -21.40 -15.54
CA GLU A 219 -1.25 -22.53 -15.52
C GLU A 219 -2.71 -22.05 -15.73
N PRO A 220 -3.50 -22.70 -16.61
CA PRO A 220 -4.93 -22.44 -16.73
C PRO A 220 -5.68 -22.98 -15.50
N SER A 221 -7.00 -22.79 -15.44
CA SER A 221 -7.81 -23.29 -14.33
C SER A 221 -7.75 -24.81 -14.13
N ASP A 222 -7.89 -25.27 -12.89
CA ASP A 222 -7.93 -26.69 -12.53
C ASP A 222 -8.98 -27.48 -13.33
N SER A 223 -10.10 -26.84 -13.68
CA SER A 223 -11.16 -27.42 -14.53
C SER A 223 -10.71 -27.73 -15.96
N VAL A 224 -9.63 -27.11 -16.43
CA VAL A 224 -9.01 -27.38 -17.73
C VAL A 224 -7.99 -28.52 -17.62
N LEU A 225 -7.49 -28.79 -16.41
CA LEU A 225 -6.46 -29.77 -16.13
C LEU A 225 -7.09 -31.11 -15.72
N GLY A 226 -6.39 -32.21 -15.99
CA GLY A 226 -6.87 -33.56 -15.68
C GLY A 226 -7.79 -34.17 -16.75
N LYS A 227 -8.34 -35.34 -16.42
CA LYS A 227 -9.06 -36.20 -17.38
C LYS A 227 -10.36 -35.55 -17.87
N GLU A 228 -11.13 -34.96 -16.98
CA GLU A 228 -12.42 -34.33 -17.31
C GLU A 228 -12.23 -33.08 -18.19
N GLY A 229 -11.27 -32.22 -17.86
CA GLY A 229 -10.92 -31.06 -18.69
C GLY A 229 -10.40 -31.47 -20.09
N TRP A 230 -9.72 -32.61 -20.19
CA TRP A 230 -9.33 -33.19 -21.48
C TRP A 230 -10.53 -33.65 -22.30
N GLU A 231 -11.49 -34.35 -21.68
CA GLU A 231 -12.74 -34.79 -22.34
C GLU A 231 -13.57 -33.59 -22.81
N ASP A 232 -13.65 -32.53 -22.01
CA ASP A 232 -14.31 -31.28 -22.37
C ASP A 232 -13.59 -30.54 -23.53
N GLN A 233 -12.25 -30.56 -23.53
CA GLN A 233 -11.43 -30.02 -24.62
C GLN A 233 -11.70 -30.74 -25.96
N GLU A 234 -11.71 -32.07 -25.95
CA GLU A 234 -11.99 -32.88 -27.15
C GLU A 234 -13.45 -32.72 -27.60
N ARG A 235 -14.39 -32.61 -26.66
CA ARG A 235 -15.79 -32.29 -26.96
C ARG A 235 -15.88 -30.98 -27.73
N ILE A 236 -15.19 -29.92 -27.30
CA ILE A 236 -15.17 -28.62 -27.99
C ILE A 236 -14.48 -28.72 -29.36
N TRP A 237 -13.47 -29.59 -29.55
CA TRP A 237 -12.78 -29.77 -30.82
C TRP A 237 -13.66 -30.37 -31.93
N VAL A 238 -14.48 -31.38 -31.58
CA VAL A 238 -15.36 -32.08 -32.54
C VAL A 238 -16.30 -31.11 -33.27
N PHE A 239 -16.65 -29.99 -32.63
CA PHE A 239 -17.50 -28.93 -33.18
C PHE A 239 -16.95 -28.25 -34.45
N LYS A 240 -15.65 -28.34 -34.76
CA LYS A 240 -15.10 -27.77 -36.00
C LYS A 240 -15.89 -28.20 -37.25
N HIS A 241 -16.42 -29.43 -37.24
CA HIS A 241 -17.16 -30.02 -38.36
C HIS A 241 -18.52 -29.35 -38.61
N SER A 242 -19.15 -28.73 -37.61
CA SER A 242 -20.45 -28.05 -37.76
C SER A 242 -20.36 -26.58 -38.17
N ILE A 243 -19.19 -25.92 -37.99
CA ILE A 243 -18.99 -24.51 -38.40
C ILE A 243 -18.14 -24.34 -39.66
N ALA A 244 -17.32 -25.33 -39.99
CA ALA A 244 -16.39 -25.29 -41.13
C ALA A 244 -16.63 -26.43 -42.14
N SER A 245 -17.84 -26.98 -42.20
CA SER A 245 -18.21 -28.18 -43.00
C SER A 245 -17.80 -28.15 -44.48
N ASP A 246 -17.62 -26.95 -45.05
CA ASP A 246 -17.38 -26.76 -46.49
C ASP A 246 -15.90 -26.54 -46.86
N TYR A 247 -14.98 -26.54 -45.91
CA TYR A 247 -13.55 -26.28 -46.16
C TYR A 247 -12.68 -27.50 -45.83
N TYR A 248 -11.98 -28.00 -46.86
CA TYR A 248 -11.03 -29.13 -46.87
C TYR A 248 -10.23 -29.30 -45.56
N TYR A 249 -10.57 -30.31 -44.76
CA TYR A 249 -9.80 -30.71 -43.57
C TYR A 249 -9.66 -32.24 -43.40
N GLU A 250 -9.75 -33.01 -44.49
CA GLU A 250 -9.41 -34.45 -44.47
C GLU A 250 -7.93 -34.73 -44.13
N SER A 251 -7.05 -33.72 -44.15
CA SER A 251 -5.63 -33.87 -43.82
C SER A 251 -5.27 -33.68 -42.33
N LEU A 252 -6.21 -33.24 -41.49
CA LEU A 252 -6.02 -33.09 -40.03
C LEU A 252 -6.76 -34.15 -39.19
N SER A 253 -7.48 -35.08 -39.82
CA SER A 253 -8.09 -36.22 -39.15
C SER A 253 -7.09 -37.39 -39.07
N ARG A 254 -6.27 -37.41 -38.01
CA ARG A 254 -5.70 -38.66 -37.50
C ARG A 254 -6.46 -39.07 -36.25
N GLU A 255 -6.50 -40.38 -35.98
CA GLU A 255 -7.09 -40.95 -34.76
C GLU A 255 -6.63 -40.19 -33.50
N PRO A 256 -7.51 -40.03 -32.49
CA PRO A 256 -7.16 -39.35 -31.25
C PRO A 256 -5.91 -39.99 -30.65
N LEU A 257 -4.81 -39.23 -30.59
CA LEU A 257 -3.61 -39.68 -29.91
C LEU A 257 -3.94 -39.86 -28.42
N PRO A 258 -3.39 -40.91 -27.76
CA PRO A 258 -3.59 -41.08 -26.33
C PRO A 258 -3.07 -39.83 -25.57
N PRO A 259 -3.62 -39.54 -24.38
CA PRO A 259 -3.15 -38.42 -23.56
C PRO A 259 -1.63 -38.50 -23.41
N PRO A 260 -0.90 -37.37 -23.51
CA PRO A 260 0.55 -37.40 -23.46
C PRO A 260 1.00 -38.06 -22.15
N PRO A 261 2.01 -38.96 -22.18
CA PRO A 261 2.51 -39.57 -20.96
C PRO A 261 3.02 -38.45 -20.05
N LEU A 262 2.57 -38.46 -18.80
CA LEU A 262 3.12 -37.66 -17.72
C LEU A 262 4.63 -37.93 -17.66
N ARG A 263 5.45 -37.10 -18.32
CA ARG A 263 6.91 -37.11 -18.18
C ARG A 263 7.27 -36.46 -16.85
N LEU A 264 7.07 -37.21 -15.77
CA LEU A 264 8.02 -37.20 -14.67
C LEU A 264 9.21 -38.04 -15.14
N SER A 265 10.32 -37.39 -15.47
CA SER A 265 11.56 -38.10 -15.76
C SER A 265 11.95 -38.93 -14.53
N LYS A 266 12.15 -40.23 -14.75
CA LYS A 266 12.67 -41.18 -13.76
C LYS A 266 14.02 -40.67 -13.26
N VAL A 267 14.03 -40.09 -12.06
CA VAL A 267 15.21 -40.07 -11.20
C VAL A 267 14.98 -41.12 -10.13
N THR A 268 15.94 -42.03 -10.01
CA THR A 268 15.96 -43.23 -9.16
C THR A 268 15.46 -42.91 -7.74
N ALA A 269 14.34 -43.53 -7.35
CA ALA A 269 13.69 -43.29 -6.07
C ALA A 269 14.54 -43.85 -4.91
N SER A 270 15.12 -42.97 -4.11
CA SER A 270 15.61 -43.30 -2.78
C SER A 270 14.41 -43.49 -1.82
N ARG A 271 14.61 -44.24 -0.72
CA ARG A 271 13.61 -44.60 0.31
C ARG A 271 12.75 -43.43 0.85
N SER A 272 13.06 -42.18 0.56
CA SER A 272 12.26 -41.01 0.93
C SER A 272 10.89 -40.93 0.20
N LEU A 273 10.76 -41.53 -0.98
CA LEU A 273 9.52 -41.46 -1.77
C LEU A 273 8.39 -42.34 -1.19
N LEU A 274 8.73 -43.47 -0.56
CA LEU A 274 7.74 -44.30 0.15
C LEU A 274 7.19 -43.58 1.39
N GLN A 275 7.97 -42.67 1.96
CA GLN A 275 7.52 -41.81 3.06
C GLN A 275 6.60 -40.68 2.55
N SER A 276 6.84 -40.13 1.35
CA SER A 276 5.96 -39.11 0.77
C SER A 276 4.63 -39.68 0.23
N ILE A 277 4.59 -40.95 -0.18
CA ILE A 277 3.35 -41.63 -0.60
C ILE A 277 2.46 -41.93 0.62
N SER A 278 3.05 -42.21 1.78
CA SER A 278 2.31 -42.26 3.05
C SER A 278 1.68 -40.92 3.42
N GLU A 279 2.30 -39.79 3.04
CA GLU A 279 1.77 -38.44 3.28
C GLU A 279 0.69 -38.04 2.27
N SER A 280 0.75 -38.51 1.02
CA SER A 280 -0.23 -38.14 -0.02
C SER A 280 -1.61 -38.76 0.20
N VAL A 281 -1.70 -39.92 0.85
CA VAL A 281 -2.99 -40.57 1.19
C VAL A 281 -3.66 -39.89 2.40
N MET A 282 -2.91 -39.12 3.20
CA MET A 282 -3.44 -38.29 4.30
C MET A 282 -3.84 -36.86 3.88
N GLY A 283 -3.75 -36.52 2.59
CA GLY A 283 -3.86 -35.15 2.04
C GLY A 283 -5.21 -34.43 2.17
N ARG A 284 -6.24 -35.01 2.81
CA ARG A 284 -7.46 -34.27 3.15
C ARG A 284 -7.30 -33.36 4.38
N SER A 285 -6.21 -33.48 5.13
CA SER A 285 -5.88 -32.57 6.24
C SER A 285 -4.84 -31.49 5.90
N SER A 286 -4.13 -31.58 4.76
CA SER A 286 -2.93 -30.78 4.46
C SER A 286 -3.16 -29.37 3.92
N VAL A 287 -4.35 -29.03 3.41
CA VAL A 287 -4.66 -27.68 2.88
C VAL A 287 -4.68 -26.64 4.00
N GLN A 288 -5.18 -26.99 5.19
CA GLN A 288 -5.13 -26.11 6.36
C GLN A 288 -3.69 -25.85 6.83
N TRP A 289 -2.79 -26.82 6.66
CA TRP A 289 -1.37 -26.68 7.04
C TRP A 289 -0.53 -25.93 6.00
N GLN A 290 -0.97 -25.78 4.74
CA GLN A 290 -0.26 -24.97 3.74
C GLN A 290 -0.29 -23.47 4.07
N TYR A 291 -1.41 -22.96 4.62
CA TYR A 291 -1.49 -21.60 5.16
C TYR A 291 -0.67 -21.42 6.45
N LEU A 292 -0.13 -22.48 7.03
CA LEU A 292 0.79 -22.38 8.18
C LEU A 292 2.26 -22.41 7.74
N LYS A 293 2.56 -22.67 6.46
CA LYS A 293 3.92 -22.62 5.93
C LYS A 293 4.33 -21.17 5.62
N PRO A 294 5.44 -20.64 6.17
CA PRO A 294 5.90 -19.28 5.91
C PRO A 294 6.09 -18.98 4.42
N SER A 295 6.54 -19.96 3.62
CA SER A 295 6.74 -19.81 2.18
C SER A 295 5.48 -19.42 1.39
N THR A 296 4.31 -19.83 1.85
CA THR A 296 3.01 -19.51 1.23
C THR A 296 2.64 -18.03 1.40
N TRP A 297 3.17 -17.39 2.45
CA TRP A 297 2.94 -15.98 2.75
C TRP A 297 4.03 -15.07 2.19
N ALA A 298 5.10 -15.63 1.62
CA ALA A 298 6.13 -14.84 0.98
C ALA A 298 5.51 -13.97 -0.13
N LEU A 299 5.92 -12.71 -0.18
CA LEU A 299 5.56 -11.82 -1.27
C LEU A 299 6.22 -12.34 -2.54
N GLU A 300 5.47 -12.38 -3.64
CA GLU A 300 6.06 -12.48 -4.98
C GLU A 300 6.80 -11.18 -5.25
N PRO A 301 8.14 -11.19 -5.24
CA PRO A 301 8.91 -9.96 -5.34
C PRO A 301 8.82 -9.43 -6.77
N ALA A 302 8.43 -8.17 -6.92
CA ALA A 302 8.92 -7.42 -8.08
C ALA A 302 10.46 -7.42 -7.98
N PRO A 303 11.21 -7.63 -9.07
CA PRO A 303 12.67 -7.73 -9.02
C PRO A 303 13.24 -6.52 -8.28
N SER A 304 13.85 -6.75 -7.10
CA SER A 304 14.42 -5.68 -6.29
C SER A 304 15.70 -5.18 -6.96
N THR A 305 15.79 -3.89 -7.24
CA THR A 305 16.90 -3.32 -8.01
C THR A 305 18.23 -3.28 -7.22
N PHE A 306 18.18 -3.32 -5.88
CA PHE A 306 19.34 -2.99 -5.03
C PHE A 306 19.85 -4.10 -4.09
N ALA A 307 19.01 -5.06 -3.70
CA ALA A 307 19.37 -6.15 -2.79
C ALA A 307 19.82 -7.44 -3.54
N PRO A 308 20.66 -8.31 -2.93
CA PRO A 308 21.13 -9.53 -3.58
C PRO A 308 20.03 -10.56 -3.89
N ASN A 309 18.94 -10.52 -3.13
CA ASN A 309 17.73 -11.31 -3.33
C ASN A 309 16.55 -10.66 -2.58
N SER A 310 15.33 -11.12 -2.87
CA SER A 310 14.07 -10.65 -2.26
C SER A 310 13.96 -10.86 -0.75
N ARG A 311 14.91 -11.58 -0.14
CA ARG A 311 14.99 -11.75 1.32
C ARG A 311 15.30 -10.44 2.04
N TRP A 312 15.99 -9.50 1.39
CA TRP A 312 16.53 -8.30 2.04
C TRP A 312 15.90 -6.98 1.60
N SER A 313 15.08 -6.99 0.55
CA SER A 313 14.31 -5.82 0.11
C SER A 313 13.03 -6.21 -0.61
N ASN A 314 12.12 -5.24 -0.70
CA ASN A 314 10.94 -5.30 -1.53
C ASN A 314 10.65 -3.91 -2.13
N LYS A 315 9.70 -3.87 -3.08
CA LYS A 315 9.32 -2.64 -3.79
C LYS A 315 8.94 -1.45 -2.89
N ASP A 316 8.32 -1.69 -1.74
CA ASP A 316 7.89 -0.61 -0.84
C ASP A 316 9.03 -0.09 0.05
N MET A 317 10.09 -0.89 0.20
CA MET A 317 11.33 -0.56 0.90
C MET A 317 12.35 0.14 -0.02
N ASP A 318 12.39 -0.22 -1.31
CA ASP A 318 13.33 0.33 -2.30
C ASP A 318 13.21 1.86 -2.49
N PRO A 319 14.25 2.54 -3.02
CA PRO A 319 14.20 3.96 -3.29
C PRO A 319 13.06 4.34 -4.25
N VAL A 320 12.46 5.51 -4.04
CA VAL A 320 11.31 5.94 -4.86
C VAL A 320 11.80 6.35 -6.27
N PRO A 321 11.29 5.72 -7.35
CA PRO A 321 11.70 6.06 -8.71
C PRO A 321 11.18 7.45 -9.13
N PRO A 322 11.86 8.16 -10.06
CA PRO A 322 11.52 9.53 -10.44
C PRO A 322 10.04 9.77 -10.76
N LYS A 323 9.40 8.85 -11.49
CA LYS A 323 7.98 8.94 -11.86
C LYS A 323 6.99 8.91 -10.68
N LEU A 324 7.42 8.44 -9.51
CA LEU A 324 6.61 8.38 -8.28
C LEU A 324 6.94 9.50 -7.27
N ARG A 325 7.90 10.37 -7.59
CA ARG A 325 8.29 11.54 -6.80
C ARG A 325 7.30 12.69 -7.05
N THR A 326 6.11 12.63 -6.44
CA THR A 326 4.98 13.52 -6.78
C THR A 326 4.79 14.72 -5.85
N TRP A 327 5.52 14.82 -4.73
CA TRP A 327 5.31 15.85 -3.72
C TRP A 327 6.10 17.13 -4.05
N ASP A 328 5.42 18.26 -4.00
CA ASP A 328 5.99 19.61 -4.11
C ASP A 328 5.77 20.43 -2.83
N THR A 329 6.22 21.68 -2.82
CA THR A 329 6.10 22.60 -1.68
C THR A 329 4.67 22.75 -1.16
N TYR A 330 3.67 22.80 -2.05
CA TYR A 330 2.27 22.97 -1.65
C TYR A 330 1.74 21.73 -0.95
N ASN A 331 2.22 20.55 -1.32
CA ASN A 331 1.87 19.31 -0.62
C ASN A 331 2.39 19.32 0.83
N TYR A 332 3.60 19.85 1.08
CA TYR A 332 4.13 19.99 2.44
C TYR A 332 3.38 21.04 3.26
N ILE A 333 2.98 22.16 2.64
CA ILE A 333 2.14 23.17 3.32
C ILE A 333 0.80 22.55 3.72
N ALA A 334 0.12 21.88 2.79
CA ALA A 334 -1.15 21.21 3.07
C ALA A 334 -0.99 20.11 4.13
N TYR A 335 0.08 19.32 4.04
CA TYR A 335 0.42 18.30 5.04
C TYR A 335 0.54 18.89 6.44
N TRP A 336 1.31 19.97 6.62
CA TRP A 336 1.53 20.55 7.94
C TRP A 336 0.35 21.35 8.49
N ILE A 337 -0.44 22.01 7.65
CA ILE A 337 -1.70 22.63 8.11
C ILE A 337 -2.67 21.55 8.56
N SER A 338 -2.77 20.46 7.78
CA SER A 338 -3.50 19.26 8.17
C SER A 338 -2.97 18.76 9.51
N ASP A 339 -1.68 18.50 9.63
CA ASP A 339 -1.16 17.86 10.84
C ASP A 339 -1.21 18.77 12.06
N ALA A 340 -1.01 20.09 11.92
CA ALA A 340 -1.16 21.04 13.02
C ALA A 340 -2.58 21.08 13.60
N THR A 341 -3.59 20.85 12.75
CA THR A 341 -5.00 20.82 13.15
C THR A 341 -5.45 19.40 13.51
N ASN A 342 -4.85 18.84 14.56
CA ASN A 342 -5.18 17.53 15.12
C ASN A 342 -5.55 17.61 16.62
N ALA A 343 -6.32 16.64 17.12
CA ALA A 343 -6.79 16.64 18.51
C ALA A 343 -5.66 16.61 19.55
N ALA A 344 -4.63 15.79 19.34
CA ALA A 344 -3.47 15.71 20.24
C ALA A 344 -2.72 17.06 20.38
N MET A 345 -2.67 17.87 19.32
CA MET A 345 -2.06 19.21 19.39
C MET A 345 -2.88 20.16 20.27
N TRP A 346 -4.21 20.05 20.20
CA TRP A 346 -5.12 20.79 21.06
C TRP A 346 -4.96 20.36 22.52
N GLU A 347 -5.01 19.06 22.78
CA GLU A 347 -4.83 18.46 24.11
C GLU A 347 -3.49 18.84 24.74
N LEU A 348 -2.41 18.78 23.96
CA LEU A 348 -1.07 19.21 24.39
C LEU A 348 -1.12 20.65 24.89
N ALA A 349 -1.64 21.59 24.09
CA ALA A 349 -1.69 22.99 24.45
C ALA A 349 -2.59 23.27 25.67
N SER A 350 -3.76 22.63 25.71
CA SER A 350 -4.74 22.75 26.78
C SER A 350 -4.24 22.18 28.11
N SER A 351 -3.50 21.06 28.06
CA SER A 351 -2.92 20.44 29.26
C SER A 351 -1.86 21.32 29.93
N MET A 352 -1.21 22.23 29.19
CA MET A 352 -0.22 23.14 29.75
C MET A 352 -0.83 24.20 30.68
N LEU A 353 -2.12 24.53 30.51
CA LEU A 353 -2.84 25.38 31.45
C LEU A 353 -3.08 24.64 32.78
N ALA A 354 -3.29 23.32 32.72
CA ALA A 354 -3.55 22.50 33.91
C ALA A 354 -2.31 22.31 34.81
N ILE A 355 -1.09 22.49 34.29
CA ILE A 355 0.15 22.42 35.08
C ILE A 355 0.53 23.78 35.71
N GLY A 356 -0.35 24.78 35.66
CA GLY A 356 -0.19 26.08 36.33
C GLY A 356 0.57 27.13 35.54
N LEU A 357 0.97 26.85 34.29
CA LEU A 357 1.57 27.85 33.41
C LEU A 357 0.50 28.79 32.85
N SER A 358 0.80 30.09 32.84
CA SER A 358 -0.01 31.03 32.07
C SER A 358 0.18 30.80 30.57
N TRP A 359 -0.80 31.19 29.75
CA TRP A 359 -0.67 31.13 28.29
C TRP A 359 0.54 31.92 27.75
N ARG A 360 0.93 33.00 28.44
CA ARG A 360 2.10 33.83 28.11
C ARG A 360 3.42 33.09 28.34
N GLN A 361 3.42 32.04 29.16
CA GLN A 361 4.58 31.18 29.40
C GLN A 361 4.51 29.91 28.56
N ALA A 362 3.34 29.27 28.50
CA ALA A 362 3.11 28.03 27.78
C ALA A 362 3.26 28.19 26.25
N LEU A 363 2.64 29.22 25.65
CA LEU A 363 2.65 29.39 24.20
C LEU A 363 4.08 29.62 23.65
N PRO A 364 4.95 30.45 24.27
CA PRO A 364 6.35 30.51 23.87
C PRO A 364 7.12 29.20 24.05
N ALA A 365 6.85 28.40 25.10
CA ALA A 365 7.49 27.08 25.27
C ALA A 365 7.16 26.15 24.10
N ILE A 366 5.87 26.12 23.70
CA ILE A 366 5.39 25.38 22.54
C ILE A 366 6.08 25.89 21.27
N ALA A 367 6.10 27.20 21.05
CA ALA A 367 6.69 27.78 19.85
C ALA A 367 8.18 27.44 19.71
N VAL A 368 8.95 27.59 20.79
CA VAL A 368 10.39 27.24 20.82
C VAL A 368 10.59 25.74 20.54
N GLY A 369 9.76 24.87 21.12
CA GLY A 369 9.83 23.42 20.86
C GLY A 369 9.60 23.10 19.38
N HIS A 370 8.60 23.73 18.77
CA HIS A 370 8.30 23.53 17.35
C HIS A 370 9.37 24.12 16.42
N ILE A 371 10.04 25.21 16.81
CA ILE A 371 11.19 25.74 16.05
C ILE A 371 12.33 24.72 16.06
N ILE A 372 12.70 24.21 17.24
CA ILE A 372 13.78 23.24 17.38
C ILE A 372 13.47 21.97 16.58
N ILE A 373 12.27 21.40 16.73
CA ILE A 373 11.91 20.16 16.03
C ILE A 373 11.83 20.37 14.52
N ALA A 374 11.39 21.54 14.04
CA ALA A 374 11.31 21.85 12.62
C ALA A 374 12.71 21.86 11.97
N VAL A 375 13.73 22.38 12.65
CA VAL A 375 15.11 22.35 12.16
C VAL A 375 15.57 20.90 11.98
N VAL A 376 15.44 20.08 13.03
CA VAL A 376 15.86 18.67 12.98
C VAL A 376 15.10 17.89 11.91
N MET A 377 13.81 18.15 11.79
CA MET A 377 12.95 17.50 10.81
C MET A 377 13.29 17.90 9.37
N VAL A 378 13.65 19.16 9.11
CA VAL A 378 14.16 19.57 7.79
C VAL A 378 15.51 18.94 7.51
N MET A 379 16.41 18.84 8.49
CA MET A 379 17.71 18.20 8.32
C MET A 379 17.58 16.73 7.93
N ASN A 380 16.80 15.93 8.68
CA ASN A 380 16.54 14.53 8.35
C ASN A 380 15.65 14.39 7.10
N GLY A 381 14.68 15.27 6.92
CA GLY A 381 13.79 15.30 5.76
C GLY A 381 14.52 15.56 4.45
N THR A 382 15.60 16.35 4.47
CA THR A 382 16.46 16.58 3.31
C THR A 382 17.11 15.29 2.85
N ILE A 383 17.53 14.43 3.80
CA ILE A 383 18.15 13.15 3.50
C ILE A 383 17.17 12.26 2.73
N GLY A 384 15.92 12.16 3.21
CA GLY A 384 14.86 11.45 2.50
C GLY A 384 14.56 12.04 1.12
N ALA A 385 14.52 13.37 0.99
CA ALA A 385 14.26 14.05 -0.29
C ALA A 385 15.39 13.94 -1.31
N ARG A 386 16.65 13.81 -0.85
CA ARG A 386 17.83 13.66 -1.70
C ARG A 386 18.07 12.21 -2.11
N LEU A 387 17.98 11.30 -1.15
CA LEU A 387 18.31 9.88 -1.36
C LEU A 387 17.10 9.04 -1.79
N HIS A 388 15.88 9.57 -1.64
CA HIS A 388 14.62 8.90 -1.93
C HIS A 388 14.42 7.57 -1.17
N VAL A 389 15.01 7.44 0.02
CA VAL A 389 14.88 6.28 0.92
C VAL A 389 14.07 6.59 2.16
N ALA A 390 13.40 5.58 2.71
CA ALA A 390 12.67 5.68 3.98
C ALA A 390 13.60 5.63 5.19
N PHE A 391 13.10 6.06 6.35
CA PHE A 391 13.84 6.05 7.61
C PHE A 391 14.49 4.71 7.97
N PRO A 392 13.79 3.55 7.92
CA PRO A 392 14.36 2.31 8.43
C PRO A 392 15.53 1.79 7.58
N VAL A 393 15.62 2.22 6.32
CA VAL A 393 16.79 1.96 5.46
C VAL A 393 17.89 2.97 5.73
N LEU A 394 17.56 4.26 5.75
CA LEU A 394 18.51 5.34 6.01
C LEU A 394 19.29 5.10 7.30
N ASN A 395 18.60 4.64 8.34
CA ASN A 395 19.19 4.42 9.64
C ASN A 395 20.31 3.35 9.66
N ARG A 396 20.43 2.53 8.61
CA ARG A 396 21.53 1.56 8.45
C ARG A 396 22.87 2.25 8.22
N SER A 397 22.90 3.45 7.66
CA SER A 397 24.16 4.20 7.52
C SER A 397 24.74 4.52 8.87
N SER A 398 23.94 5.01 9.82
CA SER A 398 24.46 5.48 11.11
C SER A 398 24.61 4.38 12.14
N PHE A 399 23.66 3.44 12.22
CA PHE A 399 23.66 2.39 13.26
C PHE A 399 24.38 1.11 12.83
N GLY A 400 24.55 0.92 11.52
CA GLY A 400 24.95 -0.37 10.94
C GLY A 400 23.77 -1.30 10.71
N PHE A 401 23.99 -2.30 9.85
CA PHE A 401 22.91 -3.11 9.29
C PHE A 401 22.05 -3.87 10.34
N TRP A 402 22.66 -4.41 11.39
CA TRP A 402 21.94 -5.18 12.42
C TRP A 402 21.45 -4.30 13.56
N PHE A 403 22.28 -3.36 14.02
CA PHE A 403 21.88 -2.48 15.12
C PHE A 403 20.78 -1.49 14.71
N SER A 404 20.61 -1.19 13.42
CA SER A 404 19.47 -0.38 12.96
C SER A 404 18.12 -1.00 13.32
N TYR A 405 18.02 -2.32 13.47
CA TYR A 405 16.75 -2.97 13.88
C TYR A 405 16.30 -2.50 15.26
N PHE A 406 17.22 -2.14 16.16
CA PHE A 406 16.88 -1.64 17.49
C PHE A 406 16.06 -0.34 17.41
N SER A 407 16.49 0.62 16.59
CA SER A 407 15.76 1.88 16.42
C SER A 407 14.45 1.67 15.65
N VAL A 408 14.45 0.82 14.62
CA VAL A 408 13.25 0.50 13.81
C VAL A 408 12.18 -0.16 14.67
N ILE A 409 12.53 -1.17 15.48
CA ILE A 409 11.58 -1.84 16.39
C ILE A 409 11.02 -0.84 17.41
N SER A 410 11.89 -0.04 18.02
CA SER A 410 11.47 1.00 18.99
C SER A 410 10.42 1.95 18.37
N ARG A 411 10.60 2.27 17.09
CA ARG A 411 9.72 3.18 16.35
C ARG A 411 8.41 2.54 15.87
N VAL A 412 8.44 1.26 15.47
CA VAL A 412 7.23 0.47 15.18
C VAL A 412 6.30 0.43 16.38
N VAL A 413 6.85 0.11 17.56
CA VAL A 413 6.09 0.03 18.80
C VAL A 413 5.39 1.36 19.07
N LEU A 414 6.14 2.47 18.99
CA LEU A 414 5.59 3.80 19.22
C LEU A 414 4.49 4.16 18.22
N SER A 415 4.67 3.82 16.95
CA SER A 415 3.67 4.08 15.91
C SER A 415 2.38 3.32 16.14
N MET A 416 2.47 2.08 16.65
CA MET A 416 1.28 1.29 17.01
C MET A 416 0.55 1.85 18.23
N PHE A 417 1.27 2.37 19.23
CA PHE A 417 0.64 3.04 20.37
C PHE A 417 -0.10 4.31 19.94
N TRP A 418 0.57 5.16 19.15
CA TRP A 418 -0.07 6.35 18.60
C TRP A 418 -1.24 6.03 17.70
N PHE A 419 -1.15 4.92 16.96
CA PHE A 419 -2.26 4.44 16.17
C PHE A 419 -3.49 4.17 17.05
N GLY A 420 -3.31 3.39 18.13
CA GLY A 420 -4.38 3.10 19.08
C GLY A 420 -4.93 4.35 19.77
N ILE A 421 -4.07 5.24 20.25
CA ILE A 421 -4.47 6.51 20.90
C ILE A 421 -5.37 7.32 19.96
N GLN A 422 -4.94 7.52 18.72
CA GLN A 422 -5.73 8.27 17.75
C GLN A 422 -6.99 7.51 17.31
N THR A 423 -6.99 6.18 17.27
CA THR A 423 -8.22 5.41 17.02
C THR A 423 -9.22 5.58 18.17
N TYR A 424 -8.75 5.68 19.42
CA TYR A 424 -9.61 5.97 20.56
C TYR A 424 -10.19 7.39 20.49
N THR A 425 -9.37 8.41 20.25
CA THR A 425 -9.85 9.78 20.06
C THR A 425 -10.87 9.88 18.90
N GLY A 426 -10.64 9.13 17.82
CA GLY A 426 -11.59 9.02 16.71
C GLY A 426 -12.93 8.39 17.12
N SER A 427 -12.89 7.41 18.03
CA SER A 427 -14.08 6.80 18.60
C SER A 427 -14.91 7.75 19.45
N GLU A 428 -14.27 8.66 20.19
CA GLU A 428 -14.94 9.69 20.96
C GLU A 428 -15.62 10.71 20.04
N CYS A 429 -15.02 11.01 18.88
CA CYS A 429 -15.68 11.82 17.85
C CYS A 429 -16.97 11.14 17.36
N VAL A 430 -16.91 9.84 17.06
CA VAL A 430 -18.08 9.05 16.66
C VAL A 430 -19.14 9.04 17.77
N TYR A 431 -18.74 8.91 19.03
CA TYR A 431 -19.66 8.99 20.16
C TYR A 431 -20.38 10.34 20.21
N GLN A 432 -19.67 11.47 20.07
CA GLN A 432 -20.29 12.79 20.05
C GLN A 432 -21.24 12.97 18.85
N MET A 433 -20.88 12.45 17.68
CA MET A 433 -21.75 12.45 16.50
C MET A 433 -23.02 11.63 16.73
N LEU A 434 -22.89 10.42 17.27
CA LEU A 434 -24.02 9.55 17.57
C LEU A 434 -24.91 10.13 18.67
N LYS A 435 -24.33 10.73 19.72
CA LYS A 435 -25.09 11.46 20.75
C LYS A 435 -25.88 12.61 20.15
N ALA A 436 -25.28 13.36 19.23
CA ALA A 436 -25.94 14.47 18.56
C ALA A 436 -27.12 14.01 17.69
N ILE A 437 -27.04 12.88 16.99
CA ILE A 437 -28.14 12.33 16.19
C ILE A 437 -29.17 11.62 17.08
N TRP A 438 -28.69 10.76 17.99
CA TRP A 438 -29.47 9.90 18.87
C TRP A 438 -29.00 10.05 20.33
N PRO A 439 -29.59 11.00 21.09
CA PRO A 439 -29.25 11.21 22.50
C PRO A 439 -29.47 9.97 23.40
N GLY A 440 -30.27 9.01 22.93
CA GLY A 440 -30.49 7.72 23.61
C GLY A 440 -29.22 6.93 23.89
N ILE A 441 -28.12 7.16 23.13
CA ILE A 441 -26.84 6.48 23.35
C ILE A 441 -26.26 6.72 24.75
N GLN A 442 -26.55 7.89 25.35
CA GLN A 442 -26.11 8.22 26.71
C GLN A 442 -26.76 7.33 27.78
N ARG A 443 -27.91 6.72 27.46
CA ARG A 443 -28.66 5.85 28.37
C ARG A 443 -28.35 4.36 28.15
N MET A 444 -27.41 4.04 27.26
CA MET A 444 -27.00 2.66 27.02
C MET A 444 -26.39 2.07 28.30
N PRO A 445 -26.90 0.95 28.82
CA PRO A 445 -26.36 0.33 30.03
C PRO A 445 -24.93 -0.16 29.78
N ASN A 446 -24.03 0.10 30.72
CA ASN A 446 -22.66 -0.39 30.64
C ASN A 446 -22.59 -1.85 31.11
N ALA A 447 -22.24 -2.78 30.22
CA ALA A 447 -22.00 -4.19 30.52
C ALA A 447 -20.55 -4.50 30.88
N LEU A 448 -19.63 -3.53 30.77
CA LEU A 448 -18.21 -3.72 31.06
C LEU A 448 -17.90 -3.49 32.56
N PRO A 449 -16.87 -4.16 33.11
CA PRO A 449 -16.43 -3.94 34.49
C PRO A 449 -16.04 -2.47 34.75
N PRO A 450 -16.24 -1.96 35.97
CA PRO A 450 -15.86 -0.57 36.32
C PRO A 450 -14.37 -0.25 36.10
N GLY A 451 -13.49 -1.24 36.15
CA GLY A 451 -12.05 -1.09 35.92
C GLY A 451 -11.62 -1.14 34.45
N ALA A 452 -12.54 -1.23 33.48
CA ALA A 452 -12.20 -1.39 32.06
C ALA A 452 -11.78 -0.08 31.37
N ASN A 453 -11.86 1.07 32.06
CA ASN A 453 -11.55 2.42 31.56
C ASN A 453 -12.20 2.80 30.21
N ILE A 454 -13.20 2.03 29.75
CA ILE A 454 -14.03 2.27 28.58
C ILE A 454 -15.45 1.75 28.88
N THR A 455 -16.46 2.41 28.30
CA THR A 455 -17.87 2.00 28.43
C THR A 455 -18.30 1.13 27.25
N THR A 456 -19.42 0.42 27.39
CA THR A 456 -20.02 -0.36 26.29
C THR A 456 -20.33 0.51 25.07
N ALA A 457 -20.86 1.72 25.29
CA ALA A 457 -21.08 2.70 24.23
C ALA A 457 -19.76 3.16 23.60
N GLY A 458 -18.72 3.38 24.41
CA GLY A 458 -17.38 3.73 23.94
C GLY A 458 -16.77 2.63 23.06
N LEU A 459 -16.81 1.37 23.50
CA LEU A 459 -16.28 0.23 22.74
C LEU A 459 -17.04 0.01 21.41
N MET A 460 -18.35 0.23 21.40
CA MET A 460 -19.14 0.24 20.17
C MET A 460 -18.68 1.35 19.22
N CYS A 461 -18.51 2.58 19.71
CA CYS A 461 -18.03 3.70 18.89
C CYS A 461 -16.59 3.45 18.40
N TYR A 462 -15.77 2.76 19.19
CA TYR A 462 -14.42 2.34 18.83
C TYR A 462 -14.43 1.39 17.65
N PHE A 463 -15.27 0.36 17.71
CA PHE A 463 -15.45 -0.57 16.60
C PHE A 463 -15.97 0.14 15.33
N LEU A 464 -16.93 1.06 15.48
CA LEU A 464 -17.47 1.84 14.35
C LEU A 464 -16.40 2.74 13.73
N TYR A 465 -15.63 3.47 14.53
CA TYR A 465 -14.54 4.30 14.02
C TYR A 465 -13.46 3.44 13.34
N TRP A 466 -13.09 2.30 13.93
CA TRP A 466 -12.14 1.36 13.33
C TRP A 466 -12.63 0.87 11.96
N LEU A 467 -13.92 0.53 11.82
CA LEU A 467 -14.53 0.16 10.54
C LEU A 467 -14.52 1.30 9.52
N ILE A 468 -14.73 2.54 9.96
CA ILE A 468 -14.63 3.73 9.09
C ILE A 468 -13.18 3.91 8.66
N GLN A 469 -12.22 3.81 9.57
CA GLN A 469 -10.80 4.08 9.32
C GLN A 469 -10.13 3.03 8.42
N PHE A 470 -10.43 1.75 8.65
CA PHE A 470 -9.69 0.62 8.07
C PHE A 470 -9.62 0.65 6.53
N PRO A 471 -10.69 0.94 5.76
CA PRO A 471 -10.61 1.05 4.30
C PRO A 471 -9.70 2.17 3.80
N PHE A 472 -9.69 3.32 4.49
CA PHE A 472 -8.88 4.48 4.07
C PHE A 472 -7.38 4.25 4.29
N MET A 473 -7.01 3.32 5.17
CA MET A 473 -5.61 2.94 5.37
C MET A 473 -4.99 2.41 4.06
N PHE A 474 -5.76 1.73 3.20
CA PHE A 474 -5.23 1.15 1.96
C PHE A 474 -5.02 2.15 0.82
N ILE A 475 -5.27 3.44 1.05
CA ILE A 475 -4.94 4.50 0.09
C ILE A 475 -3.42 4.55 -0.09
N SER A 476 -2.95 4.50 -1.34
CA SER A 476 -1.51 4.45 -1.59
C SER A 476 -0.81 5.72 -1.10
N PRO A 477 0.44 5.63 -0.60
CA PRO A 477 1.19 6.77 -0.08
C PRO A 477 1.33 7.93 -1.08
N GLN A 478 1.31 7.64 -2.38
CA GLN A 478 1.39 8.66 -3.44
C GLN A 478 0.10 9.49 -3.56
N ARG A 479 -1.05 8.90 -3.20
CA ARG A 479 -2.37 9.54 -3.30
C ARG A 479 -2.82 10.22 -2.00
N ILE A 480 -2.19 9.90 -0.87
CA ILE A 480 -2.57 10.43 0.46
C ILE A 480 -2.49 11.97 0.54
N ARG A 481 -1.70 12.62 -0.32
CA ARG A 481 -1.63 14.09 -0.44
C ARG A 481 -3.00 14.77 -0.60
N TRP A 482 -3.95 14.10 -1.25
CA TRP A 482 -5.31 14.63 -1.44
C TRP A 482 -6.13 14.61 -0.16
N LEU A 483 -5.87 13.65 0.74
CA LEU A 483 -6.48 13.62 2.07
C LEU A 483 -5.98 14.80 2.91
N PHE A 484 -4.69 15.14 2.82
CA PHE A 484 -4.14 16.32 3.51
C PHE A 484 -4.70 17.62 2.97
N LEU A 485 -4.84 17.74 1.65
CA LEU A 485 -5.46 18.93 1.05
C LEU A 485 -6.90 19.09 1.55
N LEU A 486 -7.69 18.01 1.53
CA LEU A 486 -9.07 18.03 2.03
C LEU A 486 -9.12 18.46 3.50
N LYS A 487 -8.26 17.88 4.34
CA LYS A 487 -8.19 18.19 5.77
C LYS A 487 -7.76 19.64 6.01
N ALA A 488 -6.74 20.13 5.31
CA ALA A 488 -6.24 21.48 5.41
C ALA A 488 -7.26 22.55 4.98
N LEU A 489 -8.22 22.20 4.13
CA LEU A 489 -9.30 23.10 3.71
C LEU A 489 -10.50 23.07 4.67
N ILE A 490 -10.81 21.93 5.29
CA ILE A 490 -12.02 21.76 6.11
C ILE A 490 -11.77 22.07 7.59
N VAL A 491 -10.68 21.58 8.17
CA VAL A 491 -10.48 21.63 9.63
C VAL A 491 -10.19 23.03 10.16
N PRO A 492 -9.28 23.83 9.55
CA PRO A 492 -8.97 25.16 10.08
C PRO A 492 -10.18 26.11 10.14
N PRO A 493 -11.08 26.19 9.13
CA PRO A 493 -12.29 27.01 9.24
C PRO A 493 -13.20 26.64 10.41
N VAL A 494 -13.36 25.35 10.72
CA VAL A 494 -14.18 24.90 11.84
C VAL A 494 -13.51 25.25 13.18
N TRP A 495 -12.19 25.08 13.29
CA TRP A 495 -11.45 25.51 14.47
C TRP A 495 -11.51 27.03 14.67
N LEU A 496 -11.45 27.80 13.59
CA LEU A 496 -11.68 29.24 13.64
C LEU A 496 -13.12 29.56 14.10
N ALA A 497 -14.13 28.82 13.63
CA ALA A 497 -15.50 28.98 14.11
C ALA A 497 -15.62 28.67 15.61
N MET A 498 -14.91 27.66 16.12
CA MET A 498 -14.83 27.36 17.56
C MET A 498 -14.13 28.47 18.34
N LEU A 499 -13.06 29.06 17.79
CA LEU A 499 -12.39 30.22 18.39
C LEU A 499 -13.34 31.42 18.48
N ILE A 500 -14.06 31.73 17.38
CA ILE A 500 -15.05 32.81 17.35
C ILE A 500 -16.14 32.54 18.39
N TRP A 501 -16.66 31.31 18.46
CA TRP A 501 -17.63 30.91 19.48
C TRP A 501 -17.12 31.18 20.90
N ALA A 502 -15.88 30.77 21.21
CA ALA A 502 -15.27 30.95 22.52
C ALA A 502 -15.14 32.44 22.89
N VAL A 503 -14.64 33.27 21.97
CA VAL A 503 -14.43 34.71 22.18
C VAL A 503 -15.76 35.47 22.30
N VAL A 504 -16.81 35.04 21.59
CA VAL A 504 -18.15 35.64 21.69
C VAL A 504 -18.85 35.25 22.99
N LYS A 505 -18.71 33.99 23.43
CA LYS A 505 -19.35 33.49 24.67
C LYS A 505 -18.67 33.99 25.94
N VAL A 506 -17.35 34.16 25.91
CA VAL A 506 -16.57 34.58 27.07
C VAL A 506 -15.68 35.76 26.66
N PRO A 507 -15.91 36.97 27.22
CA PRO A 507 -15.02 38.10 26.99
C PRO A 507 -13.57 37.73 27.30
N THR A 508 -12.64 38.06 26.41
CA THR A 508 -11.24 37.59 26.48
C THR A 508 -10.53 37.91 27.80
N LEU A 509 -10.85 39.06 28.41
CA LEU A 509 -10.35 39.49 29.72
C LEU A 509 -10.83 38.61 30.89
N LYS A 510 -12.01 37.99 30.77
CA LYS A 510 -12.54 37.03 31.76
C LYS A 510 -12.09 35.59 31.47
N GLY A 511 -11.66 35.32 30.24
CA GLY A 511 -11.07 34.06 29.81
C GLY A 511 -9.54 34.10 29.87
N LEU A 512 -8.90 33.63 28.80
CA LEU A 512 -7.46 33.34 28.77
C LEU A 512 -6.59 34.55 29.16
N PHE A 513 -6.97 35.77 28.77
CA PHE A 513 -6.13 36.95 29.00
C PHE A 513 -6.14 37.44 30.45
N GLY A 514 -7.15 37.06 31.22
CA GLY A 514 -7.21 37.32 32.67
C GLY A 514 -6.51 36.26 33.52
N GLN A 515 -6.13 35.11 32.94
CA GLN A 515 -5.49 34.02 33.67
C GLN A 515 -4.00 34.32 33.91
N HIS A 516 -3.56 34.09 35.15
CA HIS A 516 -2.18 34.26 35.59
C HIS A 516 -1.57 32.89 35.92
N ALA A 517 -0.25 32.83 36.08
CA ALA A 517 0.42 31.59 36.46
C ALA A 517 0.13 31.25 37.93
N ASP A 518 -0.15 29.97 38.21
CA ASP A 518 -0.41 29.46 39.57
C ASP A 518 0.89 29.07 40.29
N ILE A 519 2.03 29.08 39.59
CA ILE A 519 3.34 28.67 40.08
C ILE A 519 4.36 29.83 40.01
N ALA A 520 5.31 29.85 40.95
CA ALA A 520 6.29 30.93 41.11
C ALA A 520 7.73 30.42 41.35
N GLY A 521 8.72 31.27 41.05
CA GLY A 521 10.14 30.98 41.25
C GLY A 521 10.70 29.90 40.33
N ALA A 522 11.65 29.10 40.82
CA ALA A 522 12.31 28.04 40.03
C ALA A 522 11.36 26.96 39.50
N SER A 523 10.18 26.78 40.13
CA SER A 523 9.14 25.86 39.66
C SER A 523 8.62 26.23 38.27
N VAL A 524 8.55 27.53 37.95
CA VAL A 524 8.14 28.05 36.64
C VAL A 524 9.15 27.62 35.57
N SER A 525 10.45 27.76 35.85
CA SER A 525 11.51 27.40 34.89
C SER A 525 11.48 25.92 34.55
N TRP A 526 11.31 25.05 35.55
CA TRP A 526 11.20 23.61 35.32
C TRP A 526 9.90 23.22 34.63
N ALA A 527 8.77 23.85 34.97
CA ALA A 527 7.52 23.65 34.26
C ALA A 527 7.62 24.08 32.79
N TRP A 528 8.32 25.18 32.51
CA TRP A 528 8.57 25.67 31.15
C TRP A 528 9.45 24.71 30.35
N LEU A 529 10.52 24.18 30.94
CA LEU A 529 11.36 23.15 30.31
C LEU A 529 10.58 21.86 30.07
N ARG A 530 9.74 21.44 31.02
CA ARG A 530 8.85 20.28 30.87
C ARG A 530 7.86 20.50 29.73
N ALA A 531 7.26 21.69 29.63
CA ALA A 531 6.37 22.06 28.53
C ALA A 531 7.09 22.03 27.17
N LEU A 532 8.31 22.57 27.10
CA LEU A 532 9.16 22.51 25.92
C LEU A 532 9.44 21.05 25.50
N ASN A 533 9.81 20.20 26.46
CA ASN A 533 10.07 18.77 26.20
C ASN A 533 8.83 18.02 25.73
N SER A 534 7.64 18.33 26.27
CA SER A 534 6.38 17.78 25.78
C SER A 534 6.07 18.22 24.35
N ALA A 535 6.32 19.49 24.00
CA ALA A 535 6.14 20.00 22.65
C ALA A 535 7.09 19.31 21.65
N LEU A 536 8.36 19.12 22.03
CA LEU A 536 9.32 18.32 21.26
C LEU A 536 8.86 16.87 21.10
N GLY A 537 8.33 16.27 22.17
CA GLY A 537 7.83 14.90 22.17
C GLY A 537 6.65 14.66 21.25
N GLY A 538 5.79 15.66 21.06
CA GLY A 538 4.68 15.66 20.10
C GLY A 538 5.06 15.16 18.71
N TYR A 539 6.23 15.59 18.24
CA TYR A 539 6.69 15.37 16.87
C TYR A 539 8.09 14.74 16.78
N ALA A 540 8.59 14.23 17.91
CA ALA A 540 9.89 13.55 17.97
C ALA A 540 9.93 12.32 17.05
N THR A 541 8.81 11.60 16.89
CA THR A 541 8.73 10.45 15.98
C THR A 541 8.97 10.90 14.54
N LEU A 542 8.22 11.92 14.10
CA LEU A 542 8.35 12.50 12.77
C LEU A 542 9.72 13.13 12.54
N ALA A 543 10.38 13.67 13.56
CA ALA A 543 11.75 14.18 13.41
C ALA A 543 12.75 13.10 12.95
N VAL A 544 12.49 11.83 13.29
CA VAL A 544 13.28 10.68 12.87
C VAL A 544 12.76 10.10 11.55
N ASN A 545 11.43 9.94 11.42
CA ASN A 545 10.83 9.20 10.31
C ASN A 545 10.22 10.04 9.17
N ILE A 546 10.42 11.36 9.18
CA ILE A 546 10.05 12.23 8.05
C ILE A 546 10.59 11.76 6.67
N PRO A 547 11.76 11.05 6.55
CA PRO A 547 12.17 10.46 5.28
C PRO A 547 11.13 9.54 4.62
N ASP A 548 10.23 8.93 5.40
CA ASP A 548 9.14 8.10 4.89
C ASP A 548 8.23 8.86 3.93
N PHE A 549 8.10 10.18 4.14
CA PHE A 549 7.32 11.09 3.30
C PHE A 549 8.20 11.85 2.32
N THR A 550 9.33 12.39 2.79
CA THR A 550 10.16 13.26 1.95
C THR A 550 10.82 12.52 0.81
N ARG A 551 10.93 11.18 0.87
CA ARG A 551 11.31 10.35 -0.28
C ARG A 551 10.44 10.51 -1.52
N TYR A 552 9.20 11.00 -1.37
CA TYR A 552 8.31 11.29 -2.49
C TYR A 552 8.45 12.72 -3.04
N ALA A 553 9.37 13.54 -2.52
CA ALA A 553 9.62 14.90 -3.00
C ALA A 553 10.14 14.89 -4.43
N LYS A 554 9.69 15.84 -5.26
CA LYS A 554 10.26 16.10 -6.59
C LYS A 554 11.73 16.57 -6.51
N ASN A 555 12.07 17.29 -5.46
CA ASN A 555 13.42 17.79 -5.17
C ASN A 555 13.54 18.18 -3.70
N GLU A 556 14.77 18.38 -3.23
CA GLU A 556 15.07 18.80 -1.85
C GLU A 556 14.43 20.14 -1.47
N ARG A 557 14.36 21.09 -2.41
CA ARG A 557 13.84 22.43 -2.13
C ARG A 557 12.36 22.43 -1.74
N ALA A 558 11.59 21.45 -2.24
CA ALA A 558 10.18 21.33 -1.95
C ALA A 558 9.88 21.24 -0.45
N GLN A 559 10.74 20.60 0.33
CA GLN A 559 10.50 20.37 1.76
C GLN A 559 11.07 21.47 2.68
N TYR A 560 11.84 22.44 2.18
CA TYR A 560 12.40 23.50 3.03
C TYR A 560 11.35 24.41 3.66
N VAL A 561 10.15 24.51 3.07
CA VAL A 561 9.02 25.26 3.64
C VAL A 561 8.65 24.80 5.05
N GLN A 562 8.96 23.53 5.39
CA GLN A 562 8.72 22.93 6.70
C GLN A 562 9.32 23.73 7.86
N ILE A 563 10.46 24.41 7.66
CA ILE A 563 11.11 25.22 8.70
C ILE A 563 10.25 26.39 9.18
N ILE A 564 9.36 26.91 8.32
CA ILE A 564 8.48 28.04 8.63
C ILE A 564 7.08 27.54 8.98
N ILE A 565 6.51 26.62 8.17
CA ILE A 565 5.12 26.23 8.34
C ILE A 565 4.89 25.43 9.63
N ILE A 566 5.86 24.62 10.09
CA ILE A 566 5.72 23.87 11.35
C ILE A 566 5.61 24.85 12.54
N PRO A 567 6.57 25.75 12.81
CA PRO A 567 6.43 26.67 13.94
C PRO A 567 5.16 27.53 13.88
N VAL A 568 4.81 28.04 12.69
CA VAL A 568 3.66 28.94 12.53
C VAL A 568 2.34 28.21 12.72
N ALA A 569 2.10 27.10 12.00
CA ALA A 569 0.82 26.41 12.03
C ALA A 569 0.53 25.80 13.41
N PHE A 570 1.54 25.17 14.03
CA PHE A 570 1.37 24.51 15.32
C PHE A 570 1.20 25.50 16.47
N THR A 571 1.91 26.63 16.45
CA THR A 571 1.73 27.68 17.46
C THR A 571 0.32 28.30 17.36
N LEU A 572 -0.18 28.53 16.14
CA LEU A 572 -1.55 29.03 15.95
C LEU A 572 -2.59 28.00 16.42
N ALA A 573 -2.43 26.73 16.06
CA ALA A 573 -3.30 25.65 16.51
C ALA A 573 -3.30 25.51 18.05
N ALA A 574 -2.13 25.60 18.69
CA ALA A 574 -1.99 25.60 20.15
C ALA A 574 -2.75 26.76 20.81
N PHE A 575 -2.62 27.96 20.24
CA PHE A 575 -3.31 29.14 20.74
C PHE A 575 -4.83 28.99 20.67
N VAL A 576 -5.36 28.44 19.57
CA VAL A 576 -6.79 28.11 19.44
C VAL A 576 -7.22 27.15 20.55
N GLY A 577 -6.47 26.08 20.77
CA GLY A 577 -6.78 25.09 21.81
C GLY A 577 -6.82 25.68 23.22
N MET A 578 -5.83 26.50 23.58
CA MET A 578 -5.80 27.20 24.87
C MET A 578 -6.97 28.18 25.03
N MET A 579 -7.25 29.00 24.01
CA MET A 579 -8.34 30.00 24.06
C MET A 579 -9.70 29.35 24.28
N VAL A 580 -9.99 28.29 23.51
CA VAL A 580 -11.28 27.62 23.56
C VAL A 580 -11.45 26.82 24.86
N THR A 581 -10.38 26.18 25.34
CA THR A 581 -10.38 25.47 26.64
C THR A 581 -10.55 26.43 27.81
N SER A 582 -9.90 27.59 27.77
CA SER A 582 -10.08 28.63 28.79
C SER A 582 -11.52 29.14 28.83
N ALA A 583 -12.14 29.40 27.66
CA ALA A 583 -13.55 29.76 27.60
C ALA A 583 -14.45 28.64 28.17
N GLY A 584 -14.19 27.39 27.83
CA GLY A 584 -14.88 26.23 28.41
C GLY A 584 -14.76 26.16 29.93
N THR A 585 -13.59 26.49 30.48
CA THR A 585 -13.36 26.52 31.94
C THR A 585 -14.24 27.57 32.62
N VAL A 586 -14.36 28.76 32.02
CA VAL A 586 -15.23 29.83 32.53
C VAL A 586 -16.71 29.46 32.43
N LEU A 587 -17.12 28.79 31.35
CA LEU A 587 -18.52 28.42 31.11
C LEU A 587 -18.99 27.26 31.99
N TYR A 588 -18.14 26.26 32.21
CA TYR A 588 -18.53 24.98 32.81
C TYR A 588 -17.87 24.70 34.17
N GLY A 589 -17.01 25.59 34.66
CA GLY A 589 -16.38 25.49 35.99
C GLY A 589 -15.35 24.36 36.13
N LYS A 590 -14.94 23.71 35.03
CA LYS A 590 -13.95 22.63 34.99
C LYS A 590 -13.05 22.75 33.76
N VAL A 591 -11.80 22.32 33.88
CA VAL A 591 -10.83 22.34 32.77
C VAL A 591 -11.11 21.16 31.82
N LEU A 592 -11.75 21.46 30.70
CA LEU A 592 -12.06 20.49 29.63
C LEU A 592 -10.94 20.50 28.59
N TRP A 593 -9.83 19.85 28.94
CA TRP A 593 -8.60 19.83 28.14
C TRP A 593 -8.76 19.07 26.81
N ASP A 594 -9.62 18.03 26.79
CA ASP A 594 -10.01 17.32 25.58
C ASP A 594 -11.16 18.06 24.87
N PRO A 595 -11.00 18.45 23.59
CA PRO A 595 -12.04 19.14 22.83
C PRO A 595 -13.35 18.34 22.72
N LEU A 596 -13.33 17.01 22.79
CA LEU A 596 -14.52 16.17 22.67
C LEU A 596 -15.35 16.19 23.95
N THR A 597 -14.72 16.24 25.13
CA THR A 597 -15.43 16.54 26.38
C THR A 597 -16.01 17.96 26.42
N LEU A 598 -15.38 18.94 25.77
CA LEU A 598 -15.94 20.29 25.63
C LEU A 598 -17.20 20.29 24.75
N ILE A 599 -17.12 19.63 23.59
CA ILE A 599 -18.26 19.47 22.66
C ILE A 599 -19.43 18.75 23.35
N ASN A 600 -19.14 17.84 24.28
CA ASN A 600 -20.16 17.13 25.04
C ASN A 600 -21.07 18.05 25.88
N GLU A 601 -20.59 19.25 26.26
CA GLU A 601 -21.32 20.25 27.05
C GLU A 601 -22.14 21.23 26.18
N TRP A 602 -22.08 21.11 24.85
CA TRP A 602 -22.84 21.98 23.95
C TRP A 602 -24.31 21.58 23.84
N GLU A 603 -25.20 22.55 24.00
CA GLU A 603 -26.66 22.36 23.83
C GLU A 603 -27.04 22.19 22.36
N SER A 604 -26.34 22.87 21.45
CA SER A 604 -26.60 22.78 20.01
C SER A 604 -26.11 21.46 19.43
N ARG A 605 -27.04 20.54 19.22
CA ARG A 605 -26.78 19.22 18.62
C ARG A 605 -26.11 19.33 17.24
N ALA A 606 -26.52 20.28 16.42
CA ALA A 606 -25.93 20.49 15.09
C ALA A 606 -24.46 20.96 15.21
N ALA A 607 -24.18 21.91 16.09
CA ALA A 607 -22.80 22.37 16.31
C ALA A 607 -21.92 21.24 16.83
N ALA A 608 -22.43 20.45 17.79
CA ALA A 608 -21.71 19.30 18.32
C ALA A 608 -21.40 18.25 17.24
N PHE A 609 -22.38 17.94 16.39
CA PHE A 609 -22.18 17.00 15.28
C PHE A 609 -21.10 17.46 14.30
N PHE A 610 -21.19 18.70 13.79
CA PHE A 610 -20.25 19.19 12.79
C PHE A 610 -18.83 19.41 13.35
N ALA A 611 -18.71 19.85 14.62
CA ALA A 611 -17.41 19.93 15.28
C ALA A 611 -16.81 18.54 15.46
N ALA A 612 -17.57 17.57 15.98
CA ALA A 612 -17.10 16.20 16.16
C ALA A 612 -16.75 15.51 14.82
N ALA A 613 -17.54 15.70 13.77
CA ALA A 613 -17.25 15.18 12.43
C ALA A 613 -15.93 15.74 11.86
N THR A 614 -15.64 17.01 12.15
CA THR A 614 -14.39 17.64 11.75
C THR A 614 -13.20 17.07 12.53
N PHE A 615 -13.33 16.88 13.84
CA PHE A 615 -12.30 16.20 14.65
C PHE A 615 -12.12 14.74 14.23
N MET A 616 -13.19 14.04 13.81
CA MET A 616 -13.11 12.69 13.26
C MET A 616 -12.26 12.67 11.98
N LEU A 617 -12.52 13.59 11.04
CA LEU A 617 -11.72 13.75 9.82
C LEU A 617 -10.27 14.11 10.16
N ALA A 618 -10.06 15.00 11.13
CA ALA A 618 -8.75 15.43 11.55
C ALA A 618 -7.90 14.26 12.08
N THR A 619 -8.53 13.46 12.94
CA THR A 619 -7.94 12.28 13.57
C THR A 619 -7.68 11.17 12.55
N LEU A 620 -8.63 10.93 11.63
CA LEU A 620 -8.49 9.95 10.55
C LEU A 620 -7.26 10.25 9.68
N GLY A 621 -7.13 11.50 9.23
CA GLY A 621 -6.01 11.93 8.38
C GLY A 621 -4.66 11.75 9.06
N THR A 622 -4.50 12.27 10.29
CA THR A 622 -3.25 12.17 11.06
C THR A 622 -2.91 10.71 11.38
N ASN A 623 -3.91 9.89 11.72
CA ASN A 623 -3.66 8.51 12.13
C ASN A 623 -3.19 7.63 10.95
N ILE A 624 -3.74 7.85 9.75
CA ILE A 624 -3.27 7.14 8.56
C ILE A 624 -1.84 7.54 8.23
N SER A 625 -1.56 8.84 8.18
CA SER A 625 -0.26 9.35 7.76
C SER A 625 0.82 9.08 8.78
N ALA A 626 0.72 9.62 9.99
CA ALA A 626 1.80 9.66 10.96
C ALA A 626 2.05 8.30 11.65
N ASN A 627 1.04 7.44 11.71
CA ASN A 627 1.10 6.22 12.52
C ASN A 627 1.04 4.97 11.66
N SER A 628 -0.05 4.76 10.92
CA SER A 628 -0.26 3.47 10.23
C SER A 628 0.73 3.23 9.09
N LEU A 629 0.96 4.24 8.24
CA LEU A 629 1.88 4.15 7.11
C LEU A 629 3.32 4.04 7.62
N SER A 630 3.62 4.78 8.67
CA SER A 630 4.94 4.82 9.25
C SER A 630 5.31 3.50 9.95
N ALA A 631 4.38 2.90 10.71
CA ALA A 631 4.54 1.53 11.22
C ALA A 631 4.73 0.51 10.10
N ALA A 632 4.00 0.66 8.99
CA ALA A 632 4.10 -0.23 7.86
C ALA A 632 5.46 -0.13 7.14
N ASN A 633 5.98 1.09 6.91
CA ASN A 633 7.31 1.31 6.34
C ASN A 633 8.42 0.67 7.18
N ASP A 634 8.33 0.76 8.50
CA ASP A 634 9.32 0.13 9.36
C ASP A 634 9.22 -1.40 9.29
N MET A 635 8.00 -1.95 9.28
CA MET A 635 7.77 -3.39 9.21
C MET A 635 8.21 -4.01 7.87
N THR A 636 8.25 -3.24 6.77
CA THR A 636 8.82 -3.73 5.50
C THR A 636 10.32 -4.00 5.63
N VAL A 637 11.03 -3.34 6.56
CA VAL A 637 12.44 -3.62 6.85
C VAL A 637 12.62 -4.79 7.81
N LEU A 638 11.69 -4.98 8.76
CA LEU A 638 11.74 -6.10 9.71
C LEU A 638 11.49 -7.45 9.03
N PHE A 639 10.49 -7.50 8.14
CA PHE A 639 10.08 -8.73 7.45
C PHE A 639 9.85 -8.49 5.95
N PRO A 640 10.87 -8.08 5.18
CA PRO A 640 10.75 -7.65 3.78
C PRO A 640 10.13 -8.71 2.86
N GLN A 641 10.40 -9.98 3.13
CA GLN A 641 9.85 -11.11 2.38
C GLN A 641 8.35 -11.34 2.63
N TYR A 642 7.76 -10.81 3.72
CA TYR A 642 6.37 -11.10 4.11
C TYR A 642 5.49 -9.85 4.17
N ILE A 643 6.08 -8.68 4.43
CA ILE A 643 5.35 -7.44 4.72
C ILE A 643 5.61 -6.41 3.61
N ASN A 644 4.52 -6.02 2.96
CA ASN A 644 4.42 -4.81 2.15
C ASN A 644 3.65 -3.74 2.94
N ILE A 645 3.55 -2.51 2.44
CA ILE A 645 2.88 -1.42 3.17
C ILE A 645 1.44 -1.81 3.56
N ARG A 646 0.69 -2.43 2.65
CA ARG A 646 -0.71 -2.84 2.92
C ARG A 646 -0.80 -3.85 4.06
N ARG A 647 0.04 -4.90 4.05
CA ARG A 647 0.08 -5.92 5.11
C ARG A 647 0.54 -5.31 6.43
N GLY A 648 1.54 -4.44 6.41
CA GLY A 648 2.03 -3.74 7.60
C GLY A 648 0.95 -2.86 8.24
N GLN A 649 0.14 -2.17 7.42
CA GLN A 649 -0.98 -1.38 7.91
C GLN A 649 -2.07 -2.26 8.55
N VAL A 650 -2.34 -3.47 8.03
CA VAL A 650 -3.27 -4.42 8.69
C VAL A 650 -2.73 -4.86 10.05
N VAL A 651 -1.45 -5.20 10.13
CA VAL A 651 -0.82 -5.58 11.40
C VAL A 651 -0.92 -4.43 12.41
N CYS A 652 -0.65 -3.19 11.98
CA CYS A 652 -0.80 -2.00 12.81
C CYS A 652 -2.26 -1.80 13.27
N ALA A 653 -3.24 -1.98 12.38
CA ALA A 653 -4.66 -1.82 12.69
C ALA A 653 -5.18 -2.82 13.72
N VAL A 654 -4.64 -4.04 13.73
CA VAL A 654 -5.06 -5.10 14.68
C VAL A 654 -4.26 -5.02 15.97
N LEU A 655 -2.94 -5.01 15.91
CA LEU A 655 -2.10 -4.98 17.10
C LEU A 655 -2.15 -3.61 17.79
N GLY A 656 -1.87 -2.53 17.04
CA GLY A 656 -1.93 -1.17 17.57
C GLY A 656 -3.35 -0.73 17.91
N GLY A 657 -4.31 -1.12 17.07
CA GLY A 657 -5.72 -0.74 17.26
C GLY A 657 -6.47 -1.55 18.31
N TRP A 658 -6.11 -2.79 18.62
CA TRP A 658 -6.89 -3.59 19.59
C TRP A 658 -6.05 -4.17 20.71
N ALA A 659 -4.91 -4.80 20.40
CA ALA A 659 -4.13 -5.52 21.40
C ALA A 659 -3.52 -4.59 22.48
N LEU A 660 -3.23 -3.34 22.14
CA LEU A 660 -2.62 -2.37 23.07
C LEU A 660 -3.59 -1.72 24.06
N CYS A 661 -4.92 -1.89 23.90
CA CYS A 661 -5.94 -1.28 24.77
C CYS A 661 -5.70 0.23 25.04
N PRO A 662 -5.73 1.08 24.00
CA PRO A 662 -5.25 2.47 24.08
C PRO A 662 -6.01 3.36 25.08
N TRP A 663 -7.25 3.04 25.41
CA TRP A 663 -8.06 3.75 26.41
C TRP A 663 -7.45 3.74 27.82
N GLU A 664 -6.62 2.76 28.15
CA GLU A 664 -5.90 2.71 29.42
C GLU A 664 -4.91 3.88 29.58
N ILE A 665 -4.29 4.32 28.47
CA ILE A 665 -3.31 5.42 28.48
C ILE A 665 -4.02 6.78 28.59
N LEU A 666 -5.14 6.92 27.87
CA LEU A 666 -5.94 8.15 27.83
C LEU A 666 -6.88 8.32 29.02
N ALA A 667 -6.89 7.38 29.97
CA ALA A 667 -7.70 7.48 31.19
C ALA A 667 -7.38 8.73 32.04
N SER A 668 -6.19 9.35 31.88
CA SER A 668 -5.87 10.63 32.53
C SER A 668 -4.87 11.49 31.73
N ALA A 669 -4.96 12.81 31.89
CA ALA A 669 -4.01 13.76 31.28
C ALA A 669 -2.55 13.52 31.72
N GLN A 670 -2.34 13.14 32.99
CA GLN A 670 -1.00 12.83 33.49
C GLN A 670 -0.44 11.55 32.84
N GLY A 671 -1.29 10.52 32.66
CA GLY A 671 -0.93 9.30 31.93
C GLY A 671 -0.47 9.60 30.49
N PHE A 672 -1.23 10.44 29.78
CA PHE A 672 -0.87 10.92 28.45
C PHE A 672 0.48 11.67 28.44
N LEU A 673 0.67 12.66 29.32
CA LEU A 673 1.93 13.42 29.37
C LEU A 673 3.15 12.57 29.76
N ASN A 674 2.97 11.56 30.62
CA ASN A 674 4.01 10.60 30.99
C ASN A 674 4.40 9.74 29.79
N PHE A 675 3.40 9.24 29.04
CA PHE A 675 3.61 8.53 27.78
C PHE A 675 4.41 9.41 26.80
N MET A 676 3.99 10.66 26.57
CA MET A 676 4.69 11.61 25.70
C MET A 676 6.16 11.80 26.07
N SER A 677 6.43 12.02 27.37
CA SER A 677 7.76 12.31 27.87
C SER A 677 8.66 11.07 27.89
N GLY A 678 8.10 9.87 27.99
CA GLY A 678 8.87 8.63 28.08
C GLY A 678 9.62 8.28 26.80
N TYR A 679 9.03 8.51 25.63
CA TYR A 679 9.68 8.14 24.36
C TYR A 679 10.69 9.16 23.86
N THR A 680 10.62 10.41 24.33
CA THR A 680 11.61 11.42 23.95
C THR A 680 13.02 11.03 24.37
N VAL A 681 13.14 10.21 25.41
CA VAL A 681 14.38 9.57 25.88
C VAL A 681 15.11 8.83 24.75
N PHE A 682 14.38 8.16 23.85
CA PHE A 682 14.99 7.37 22.77
C PHE A 682 15.05 8.12 21.44
N LEU A 683 14.01 8.92 21.13
CA LEU A 683 13.90 9.58 19.84
C LEU A 683 14.86 10.76 19.67
N GLY A 684 15.14 11.51 20.74
CA GLY A 684 16.15 12.57 20.72
C GLY A 684 17.52 12.02 20.28
N PRO A 685 18.04 10.97 20.94
CA PRO A 685 19.27 10.30 20.53
C PRO A 685 19.28 9.78 19.10
N PHE A 686 18.18 9.15 18.63
CA PHE A 686 18.10 8.65 17.26
C PHE A 686 18.21 9.78 16.23
N ALA A 687 17.45 10.87 16.43
CA ALA A 687 17.51 12.03 15.56
C ALA A 687 18.91 12.66 15.56
N GLY A 688 19.53 12.78 16.73
CA GLY A 688 20.88 13.33 16.88
C GLY A 688 21.95 12.53 16.15
N ILE A 689 21.93 11.21 16.29
CA ILE A 689 22.86 10.31 15.58
C ILE A 689 22.69 10.44 14.06
N MET A 690 21.44 10.39 13.55
CA MET A 690 21.18 10.49 12.11
C MET A 690 21.64 11.82 11.52
N VAL A 691 21.31 12.93 12.18
CA VAL A 691 21.75 14.28 11.76
C VAL A 691 23.28 14.37 11.76
N THR A 692 23.92 13.90 12.83
CA THR A 692 25.37 13.96 12.99
C THR A 692 26.09 13.12 11.94
N ASP A 693 25.61 11.90 11.74
CA ASP A 693 26.19 10.93 10.80
C ASP A 693 26.17 11.45 9.36
N TYR A 694 25.02 11.96 8.91
CA TYR A 694 24.87 12.38 7.52
C TYR A 694 25.57 13.72 7.24
N TRP A 695 25.35 14.73 8.08
CA TRP A 695 25.79 16.09 7.79
C TRP A 695 27.24 16.38 8.23
N PHE A 696 27.66 15.81 9.37
CA PHE A 696 28.92 16.17 10.00
C PHE A 696 30.01 15.10 9.84
N ILE A 697 29.64 13.82 9.79
CA ILE A 697 30.62 12.72 9.60
C ILE A 697 30.80 12.39 8.12
N HIS A 698 29.71 12.15 7.39
CA HIS A 698 29.76 11.77 5.98
C HIS A 698 29.62 12.94 5.01
N HIS A 699 29.39 14.17 5.49
CA HIS A 699 29.26 15.39 4.66
C HIS A 699 28.30 15.24 3.47
N GLY A 700 27.20 14.50 3.66
CA GLY A 700 26.21 14.22 2.63
C GLY A 700 26.55 13.07 1.67
N CYS A 701 27.74 12.46 1.78
CA CYS A 701 28.24 11.43 0.88
C CYS A 701 27.99 10.02 1.44
N VAL A 702 26.94 9.36 0.95
CA VAL A 702 26.53 8.01 1.38
C VAL A 702 26.28 7.08 0.18
N ASP A 703 26.39 5.77 0.41
CA ASP A 703 26.21 4.69 -0.55
C ASP A 703 24.81 4.07 -0.40
N VAL A 704 23.82 4.60 -1.13
CA VAL A 704 22.44 4.11 -1.00
C VAL A 704 22.33 2.60 -1.30
N PRO A 705 22.92 2.05 -2.38
CA PRO A 705 22.89 0.62 -2.66
C PRO A 705 23.44 -0.26 -1.52
N SER A 706 24.52 0.16 -0.85
CA SER A 706 25.09 -0.59 0.28
C SER A 706 24.16 -0.67 1.50
N MET A 707 23.21 0.27 1.65
CA MET A 707 22.22 0.20 2.74
C MET A 707 21.29 -1.02 2.61
N TYR A 708 21.18 -1.63 1.42
CA TYR A 708 20.34 -2.81 1.18
C TYR A 708 21.09 -4.14 1.29
N ARG A 709 22.40 -4.10 1.57
CA ARG A 709 23.29 -5.29 1.55
C ARG A 709 23.84 -5.56 2.95
N PRO A 710 23.56 -6.72 3.58
CA PRO A 710 24.06 -7.05 4.92
C PRO A 710 25.59 -7.01 5.06
N HIS A 711 26.31 -7.34 3.98
CA HIS A 711 27.77 -7.33 3.91
C HIS A 711 28.32 -6.14 3.12
N GLY A 712 27.49 -5.12 2.88
CA GLY A 712 27.89 -3.89 2.20
C GLY A 712 28.75 -2.97 3.07
N ARG A 713 28.90 -1.72 2.61
CA ARG A 713 29.74 -0.70 3.24
C ARG A 713 29.39 -0.44 4.72
N TYR A 714 28.10 -0.45 5.05
CA TYR A 714 27.59 -0.19 6.41
C TYR A 714 27.51 -1.43 7.31
N ARG A 715 28.37 -2.42 7.07
CA ARG A 715 28.49 -3.59 7.93
C ARG A 715 29.19 -3.28 9.26
N TYR A 716 30.05 -2.27 9.34
CA TYR A 716 30.85 -1.98 10.54
C TYR A 716 31.48 -3.25 11.15
N THR A 717 31.46 -3.37 12.48
CA THR A 717 31.93 -4.55 13.21
C THR A 717 30.75 -5.51 13.42
N TYR A 718 30.69 -6.59 12.62
CA TYR A 718 29.61 -7.60 12.67
C TYR A 718 28.18 -7.05 12.51
N GLY A 719 27.99 -5.95 11.79
CA GLY A 719 26.71 -5.25 11.58
C GLY A 719 26.37 -4.19 12.63
N PHE A 720 27.28 -3.92 13.58
CA PHE A 720 27.08 -2.95 14.66
C PHE A 720 28.06 -1.79 14.52
N ASN A 721 27.54 -0.57 14.41
CA ASN A 721 28.35 0.61 14.65
C ASN A 721 28.47 0.86 16.15
N TRP A 722 29.59 0.44 16.75
CA TRP A 722 29.83 0.59 18.19
C TRP A 722 29.76 2.06 18.66
N ARG A 723 29.99 3.03 17.76
CA ARG A 723 29.90 4.48 18.04
C ARG A 723 28.45 4.91 18.28
N ALA A 724 27.52 4.38 17.49
CA ALA A 724 26.09 4.55 17.71
C ALA A 724 25.65 3.86 19.01
N VAL A 725 26.15 2.65 19.28
CA VAL A 725 25.88 1.94 20.55
C VAL A 725 26.34 2.77 21.74
N LEU A 726 27.56 3.30 21.70
CA LEU A 726 28.11 4.16 22.76
C LEU A 726 27.28 5.44 22.94
N ALA A 727 26.89 6.10 21.85
CA ALA A 727 26.03 7.26 21.90
C ALA A 727 24.69 6.97 22.58
N ILE A 728 24.06 5.83 22.30
CA ILE A 728 22.83 5.38 22.99
C ILE A 728 23.09 5.08 24.48
N LEU A 729 24.16 4.35 24.79
CA LEU A 729 24.51 3.99 26.18
C LEU A 729 24.82 5.20 27.06
N LEU A 730 25.26 6.32 26.48
CA LEU A 730 25.56 7.54 27.26
C LEU A 730 24.41 8.55 27.28
N SER A 731 23.47 8.48 26.33
CA SER A 731 22.34 9.41 26.24
C SER A 731 21.05 8.90 26.89
N VAL A 732 20.76 7.59 26.80
CA VAL A 732 19.50 7.01 27.29
C VAL A 732 19.52 6.74 28.81
N PRO A 733 20.51 6.00 29.37
CA PRO A 733 20.48 5.61 30.79
C PRO A 733 20.34 6.77 31.79
N PRO A 734 20.96 7.95 31.59
CA PRO A 734 20.80 9.06 32.53
C PRO A 734 19.35 9.55 32.68
N ALA A 735 18.52 9.42 31.65
CA ALA A 735 17.12 9.85 31.68
C ALA A 735 16.16 8.78 32.24
N MET A 736 16.61 7.52 32.37
CA MET A 736 15.80 6.40 32.85
C MET A 736 15.25 6.58 34.28
N PRO A 737 16.00 7.09 35.28
CA PRO A 737 15.46 7.32 36.61
C PRO A 737 14.23 8.23 36.61
N GLY A 738 14.26 9.33 35.85
CA GLY A 738 13.12 10.23 35.74
C GLY A 738 11.92 9.60 35.02
N LEU A 739 12.16 8.74 34.03
CA LEU A 739 11.10 7.94 33.40
C LEU A 739 10.46 6.95 34.40
N ILE A 740 11.28 6.25 35.20
CA ILE A 740 10.79 5.32 36.22
C ILE A 740 9.93 6.07 37.26
N ASN A 741 10.37 7.26 37.69
CA ASN A 741 9.61 8.09 38.61
C ASN A 741 8.30 8.64 37.99
N SER A 742 8.28 8.97 36.70
CA SER A 742 7.05 9.45 36.05
C SER A 742 5.98 8.37 35.96
N ILE A 743 6.38 7.11 35.76
CA ILE A 743 5.47 5.95 35.74
C ILE A 743 5.06 5.54 37.16
N ASN A 744 6.02 5.48 38.08
CA ASN A 744 5.77 5.13 39.48
C ASN A 744 6.35 6.20 40.42
N PRO A 745 5.54 7.20 40.80
CA PRO A 745 5.97 8.30 41.68
C PRO A 745 6.43 7.84 43.06
N LYS A 746 6.12 6.61 43.48
CA LYS A 746 6.59 6.04 44.74
C LYS A 746 8.10 5.79 44.76
N ILE A 747 8.73 5.71 43.59
CA ILE A 747 10.19 5.52 43.47
C ILE A 747 10.84 6.90 43.49
N ALA A 748 11.48 7.25 44.61
CA ALA A 748 12.22 8.51 44.73
C ALA A 748 13.55 8.44 43.98
N VAL A 749 13.76 9.35 43.03
CA VAL A 749 14.98 9.43 42.20
C VAL A 749 15.77 10.73 42.39
N GLY A 750 15.36 11.56 43.34
CA GLY A 750 15.99 12.84 43.64
C GLY A 750 16.09 13.76 42.42
N GLY A 751 17.23 14.43 42.28
CA GLY A 751 17.48 15.38 41.19
C GLY A 751 17.49 14.77 39.78
N ALA A 752 17.59 13.44 39.63
CA ALA A 752 17.57 12.79 38.32
C ALA A 752 16.22 12.96 37.59
N ALA A 753 15.14 13.27 38.33
CA ALA A 753 13.85 13.63 37.73
C ALA A 753 13.93 14.89 36.84
N PHE A 754 14.84 15.82 37.15
CA PHE A 754 14.98 17.06 36.37
C PHE A 754 15.54 16.83 34.97
N LEU A 755 16.42 15.83 34.80
CA LEU A 755 16.98 15.50 33.49
C LEU A 755 15.89 15.00 32.53
N PHE A 756 14.87 14.31 33.05
CA PHE A 756 13.73 13.85 32.27
C PHE A 756 12.86 14.99 31.74
N ASN A 757 12.81 16.12 32.45
CA ASN A 757 12.12 17.33 31.97
C ASN A 757 12.78 17.95 30.73
N ILE A 758 14.01 17.56 30.39
CA ILE A 758 14.74 17.99 29.19
C ILE A 758 15.26 16.80 28.37
N ALA A 759 14.63 15.62 28.53
CA ALA A 759 15.11 14.34 27.99
C ALA A 759 15.42 14.40 26.49
N TRP A 760 14.56 15.05 25.70
CA TRP A 760 14.77 15.14 24.27
C TRP A 760 16.05 15.90 23.91
N ILE A 761 16.22 17.11 24.48
CA ILE A 761 17.36 17.99 24.20
C ILE A 761 18.64 17.35 24.71
N PHE A 762 18.63 16.85 25.94
CA PHE A 762 19.76 16.13 26.52
C PHE A 762 20.16 14.93 25.64
N GLY A 763 19.19 14.09 25.28
CA GLY A 763 19.43 12.90 24.48
C GLY A 763 19.96 13.23 23.09
N PHE A 764 19.36 14.20 22.39
CA PHE A 764 19.84 14.68 21.09
C PHE A 764 21.27 15.19 21.17
N THR A 765 21.56 16.10 22.11
CA THR A 765 22.87 16.73 22.22
C THR A 765 23.95 15.74 22.62
N VAL A 766 23.72 14.92 23.65
CA VAL A 766 24.72 13.94 24.12
C VAL A 766 24.97 12.89 23.05
N ALA A 767 23.95 12.34 22.41
CA ALA A 767 24.13 11.35 21.37
C ALA A 767 24.89 11.93 20.16
N SER A 768 24.56 13.16 19.74
CA SER A 768 25.25 13.85 18.64
C SER A 768 26.72 14.09 18.96
N VAL A 769 27.03 14.62 20.15
CA VAL A 769 28.42 14.89 20.57
C VAL A 769 29.22 13.60 20.70
N VAL A 770 28.68 12.59 21.39
CA VAL A 770 29.38 11.30 21.57
C VAL A 770 29.59 10.62 20.22
N TYR A 771 28.59 10.60 19.35
CA TYR A 771 28.72 10.02 18.02
C TYR A 771 29.76 10.77 17.18
N TYR A 772 29.75 12.10 17.20
CA TYR A 772 30.71 12.94 16.49
C TYR A 772 32.15 12.69 16.97
N VAL A 773 32.37 12.76 18.29
CA VAL A 773 33.71 12.59 18.90
C VAL A 773 34.23 11.17 18.66
N SER A 774 33.41 10.14 18.88
CA SER A 774 33.84 8.76 18.66
C SER A 774 34.08 8.43 17.17
N SER A 775 33.30 9.01 16.26
CA SER A 775 33.47 8.81 14.81
C SER A 775 34.64 9.60 14.22
N THR A 776 35.00 10.74 14.82
CA THR A 776 36.17 11.52 14.39
C THR A 776 37.48 10.96 14.96
N LEU A 777 37.51 10.56 16.24
CA LEU A 777 38.69 9.94 16.85
C LEU A 777 38.97 8.54 16.32
N PHE A 778 37.92 7.77 16.01
CA PHE A 778 38.02 6.41 15.49
C PHE A 778 37.18 6.28 14.22
N PRO A 779 37.63 6.81 13.07
CA PRO A 779 36.82 6.78 11.84
C PRO A 779 36.63 5.37 11.29
N ALA A 780 35.41 5.05 10.86
CA ALA A 780 35.11 3.85 10.08
C ALA A 780 35.47 4.12 8.61
N LYS A 781 36.76 4.05 8.26
CA LYS A 781 37.29 4.48 6.95
C LYS A 781 36.54 3.86 5.76
N GLU A 782 36.02 2.65 5.93
CA GLU A 782 35.22 1.94 4.94
C GLU A 782 33.92 2.67 4.55
N THR A 783 33.34 3.50 5.42
CA THR A 783 32.06 4.18 5.16
C THR A 783 32.18 5.50 4.40
N TYR A 784 33.39 6.06 4.31
CA TYR A 784 33.64 7.33 3.66
C TYR A 784 33.66 7.20 2.13
N LEU A 785 33.21 8.28 1.49
CA LEU A 785 33.10 8.43 0.05
C LEU A 785 33.44 9.87 -0.33
N ASP A 786 34.06 10.06 -1.49
CA ASP A 786 34.30 11.40 -2.05
C ASP A 786 33.01 12.03 -2.60
N GLN A 787 32.10 11.19 -3.11
CA GLN A 787 30.80 11.60 -3.64
C GLN A 787 29.73 10.59 -3.23
N ALA A 788 28.49 11.06 -3.03
CA ALA A 788 27.35 10.19 -2.75
C ALA A 788 27.07 9.27 -3.95
N ILE A 789 26.71 8.02 -3.68
CA ILE A 789 26.22 7.08 -4.70
C ILE A 789 24.71 7.03 -4.58
N LEU A 790 24.02 7.67 -5.52
CA LEU A 790 22.57 7.79 -5.51
C LEU A 790 21.90 6.56 -6.15
N PRO A 791 20.59 6.35 -5.92
CA PRO A 791 19.86 5.25 -6.55
C PRO A 791 19.89 5.33 -8.07
N ASP A 792 19.80 6.55 -8.61
CA ASP A 792 19.65 6.81 -10.04
C ASP A 792 20.99 6.58 -10.79
N ASP A 793 22.14 6.81 -10.15
CA ASP A 793 23.47 6.56 -10.74
C ASP A 793 23.69 5.09 -11.06
N LYS A 794 23.23 4.19 -10.17
CA LYS A 794 23.36 2.75 -10.37
C LYS A 794 22.44 2.23 -11.48
N VAL A 795 21.30 2.89 -11.71
CA VAL A 795 20.43 2.58 -12.85
C VAL A 795 21.14 2.95 -14.15
N LEU A 796 21.87 4.08 -14.17
CA LEU A 796 22.68 4.49 -15.32
C LEU A 796 23.89 3.57 -15.56
N ASP A 797 24.59 3.15 -14.51
CA ASP A 797 25.71 2.20 -14.62
C ASP A 797 25.26 0.83 -15.15
N MET A 798 24.10 0.33 -14.69
CA MET A 798 23.50 -0.92 -15.21
C MET A 798 23.07 -0.82 -16.68
N VAL A 799 22.76 0.39 -17.16
CA VAL A 799 22.44 0.66 -18.58
C VAL A 799 23.70 0.78 -19.42
N ASN A 800 24.83 1.20 -18.85
CA ASN A 800 26.10 1.41 -19.56
C ASN A 800 26.99 0.15 -19.65
N ASP A 801 26.92 -0.78 -18.69
CA ASP A 801 27.71 -2.02 -18.68
C ASP A 801 27.14 -3.15 -19.57
N ASP A 802 26.02 -2.91 -20.27
CA ASP A 802 25.40 -3.87 -21.19
C ASP A 802 25.09 -3.21 -22.57
N PRO A 803 26.09 -3.07 -23.46
CA PRO A 803 25.91 -2.45 -24.77
C PRO A 803 25.10 -3.33 -25.74
N GLU A 804 24.86 -4.60 -25.39
CA GLU A 804 24.05 -5.57 -26.13
C GLU A 804 22.71 -5.86 -25.42
N GLY A 805 22.01 -4.81 -24.98
CA GLY A 805 20.55 -4.74 -25.07
C GLY A 805 19.73 -5.75 -24.24
N SER A 806 20.11 -6.08 -23.01
CA SER A 806 19.23 -6.85 -22.10
C SER A 806 18.48 -5.99 -21.06
N PHE A 807 18.67 -4.68 -21.04
CA PHE A 807 17.86 -3.75 -20.24
C PHE A 807 17.22 -2.64 -21.10
N VAL A 808 16.14 -2.99 -21.81
CA VAL A 808 15.29 -1.96 -22.44
C VAL A 808 14.50 -1.22 -21.36
N GLU A 809 14.96 0.00 -21.06
CA GLU A 809 14.15 1.10 -20.57
C GLU A 809 12.77 1.11 -21.26
N LYS A 810 11.71 0.82 -20.51
CA LYS A 810 10.33 1.15 -20.91
C LYS A 810 9.77 2.15 -19.92
N ASP A 811 10.03 3.43 -20.15
CA ASP A 811 9.10 4.54 -19.90
C ASP A 811 9.74 5.90 -20.31
N SER A 812 9.65 6.25 -21.59
CA SER A 812 9.77 7.63 -22.13
C SER A 812 9.17 7.60 -23.56
N VAL A 813 8.38 8.52 -24.14
CA VAL A 813 7.80 9.84 -23.84
C VAL A 813 6.54 9.96 -24.73
N HIS A 814 5.49 10.66 -24.29
CA HIS A 814 4.81 11.67 -25.13
C HIS A 814 4.06 12.66 -24.24
N ALA A 815 4.68 13.82 -24.05
CA ALA A 815 4.02 15.06 -23.65
C ALA A 815 3.91 15.92 -24.91
N ASP A 816 2.69 16.16 -25.39
CA ASP A 816 2.44 17.17 -26.40
C ASP A 816 2.26 18.53 -25.73
N VAL A 817 3.22 19.43 -25.99
CA VAL A 817 3.05 20.87 -25.87
C VAL A 817 2.32 21.33 -27.13
N LYS A 818 1.08 21.82 -26.99
CA LYS A 818 0.45 22.63 -28.04
C LYS A 818 0.45 24.10 -27.62
N SER A 819 1.36 24.84 -28.25
CA SER A 819 1.16 26.24 -28.59
C SER A 819 -0.05 26.38 -29.51
N VAL A 820 -0.95 27.30 -29.20
CA VAL A 820 -1.96 27.81 -30.14
C VAL A 820 -1.78 29.32 -30.20
N GLU A 821 -1.18 29.78 -31.29
CA GLU A 821 -1.45 31.10 -31.84
C GLU A 821 -2.74 31.02 -32.66
N HIS A 822 -3.48 32.13 -32.62
CA HIS A 822 -4.80 32.46 -33.18
C HIS A 822 -6.04 32.12 -32.35
#